data_AF-A0A956T1U8-F1
#
_entry.id   AF-A0A956T1U8-F1
#
_cell.length_a   1.000
_cell.length_b   1.000
_cell.length_c   1.000
_cell.angle_alpha   90.00
_cell.angle_beta   90.00
_cell.angle_gamma   90.00
#
_symmetry.space_group_name_H-M   'P 1'
#
loop_
_entity.id
_entity.type
_entity.pdbx_description
1 polymer ?
#
loop_
_entity_poly.entity_id
_entity_poly.type
_entity_poly.pdbx_seq_one_letter_code
_entity_poly.pdbx_strand_id
1 'polypeptide(L)'
;MLTDLFLDINETDDNLNRATTIAANGGVLDLGSSQINIEDHLSLSSSSDILFDAPSLTTQNGGDLDIDAVGTVTLQNGTLDSTGFLHIHGDGDVSLGTSTLTVNSTQENNPLSITAGDPMDTMAPPADLNLGDAQMTVNETGTAGGDHGLIISATGNIDLGSSDLVFSQDRVSGNYQDRITAGGSIFTSAAPDGDPNSFLNNYSIAGDSGDLIINAGSDILLPDINLFVAELDNQVRNVIITAESGQLQLGESNIVSNDGDARLQASGLIDAGASRVTAKDQLVLSTNTSVSADGSRFTAPDIEIFGFDPMSMIPGGAVNGDVRLDLGITTTVDLTVLATGDVEINNVGGGTIVAEQIGGVAFSSSGGDVTIRTDGNLTRQGGGTTEVSAAGAVTLVADNILGSPYRVQGSEVLLDISAVNGSSMNVDIQGSAPSFLSVAGNDSTIAVRELASGRSLTVIGNQVDLPDLGIEEILVSNTNGLVLNSLTIRADQSVGMKAITGDITATATNSVNLAGSLALEAGGSVGQNLLPINVAGGTLAVDSGNQVFIEGTGPDLTIGTVLFDKDPNTPQKTLTGVTAAGDIEIAMTGAGPTELIQDADISSTGGNVALAAVEGSLVQNSGTVRGADIALQADGNAGEFDGTTVLSEFSVEADRLVLNIGGDAVINQSTGDLAITQQTTVGGDVYTGTGTGGDLRVRNSGGDLTVDADIVAGGNAALI
;
A
#
# COMPACT_ATOMS: atom_id res chain seq x y z
N MET A 1 -22.71 -9.27 59.72
CA MET A 1 -22.54 -10.57 59.06
C MET A 1 -23.80 -11.38 59.30
N LEU A 2 -24.72 -11.35 58.33
CA LEU A 2 -25.87 -12.24 58.23
C LEU A 2 -25.48 -13.22 57.12
N THR A 3 -24.94 -14.38 57.46
CA THR A 3 -24.29 -15.25 56.47
C THR A 3 -25.27 -15.99 55.54
N ASP A 4 -26.56 -16.05 55.90
CA ASP A 4 -27.64 -16.58 55.06
C ASP A 4 -28.97 -15.87 55.41
N LEU A 5 -29.48 -15.01 54.53
CA LEU A 5 -30.81 -14.41 54.66
C LEU A 5 -31.73 -14.99 53.58
N PHE A 6 -32.73 -15.78 54.00
CA PHE A 6 -33.85 -16.16 53.14
C PHE A 6 -35.01 -15.21 53.44
N LEU A 7 -35.27 -14.28 52.52
CA LEU A 7 -36.37 -13.33 52.61
C LEU A 7 -37.24 -13.49 51.37
N ASP A 8 -38.27 -14.34 51.49
CA ASP A 8 -39.32 -14.52 50.49
C ASP A 8 -40.56 -13.74 50.95
N ILE A 9 -40.82 -12.58 50.34
CA ILE A 9 -42.02 -11.77 50.62
C ILE A 9 -43.00 -11.94 49.45
N ASN A 10 -43.50 -13.17 49.27
CA ASN A 10 -44.61 -13.47 48.37
C ASN A 10 -45.89 -13.71 49.20
N GLU A 11 -46.69 -12.66 49.47
CA GLU A 11 -48.03 -12.81 50.05
C GLU A 11 -49.13 -12.53 49.02
N THR A 12 -50.04 -13.50 48.84
CA THR A 12 -51.10 -13.55 47.82
C THR A 12 -52.35 -12.72 48.14
N ASP A 13 -52.24 -11.58 48.83
CA ASP A 13 -53.39 -10.73 49.18
C ASP A 13 -53.23 -9.28 48.65
N ASP A 14 -53.55 -9.11 47.36
CA ASP A 14 -54.19 -7.99 46.64
C ASP A 14 -53.98 -6.50 46.98
N ASN A 15 -53.04 -6.05 47.85
CA ASN A 15 -52.56 -4.65 47.89
C ASN A 15 -51.45 -4.42 48.96
N LEU A 16 -50.23 -4.91 48.74
CA LEU A 16 -49.09 -4.46 49.54
C LEU A 16 -47.78 -4.41 48.72
N ASN A 17 -47.68 -3.42 47.81
CA ASN A 17 -46.40 -2.94 47.26
C ASN A 17 -45.45 -2.58 48.42
N ARG A 18 -44.38 -3.34 48.62
CA ARG A 18 -43.37 -3.01 49.63
C ARG A 18 -41.99 -2.91 49.01
N ALA A 19 -41.64 -1.67 48.66
CA ALA A 19 -40.25 -1.26 48.56
C ALA A 19 -39.48 -1.73 49.81
N THR A 20 -38.39 -2.45 49.61
CA THR A 20 -37.56 -3.05 50.65
C THR A 20 -36.18 -2.44 50.61
N THR A 21 -35.74 -1.85 51.72
CA THR A 21 -34.38 -1.36 51.89
C THR A 21 -33.63 -2.22 52.90
N ILE A 22 -32.51 -2.81 52.50
CA ILE A 22 -31.58 -3.51 53.40
C ILE A 22 -30.31 -2.66 53.47
N ALA A 23 -30.07 -2.05 54.63
CA ALA A 23 -28.98 -1.11 54.81
C ALA A 23 -28.02 -1.54 55.92
N ALA A 24 -26.71 -1.50 55.65
CA ALA A 24 -25.64 -1.56 56.64
C ALA A 24 -25.10 -0.15 56.92
N ASN A 25 -25.78 0.57 57.83
CA ASN A 25 -25.44 1.94 58.22
C ASN A 25 -24.11 2.07 59.03
N GLY A 26 -23.33 1.00 59.19
CA GLY A 26 -22.08 1.02 59.97
C GLY A 26 -21.18 -0.20 59.79
N GLY A 27 -20.78 -0.50 58.56
CA GLY A 27 -19.87 -1.61 58.23
C GLY A 27 -20.31 -2.37 56.97
N VAL A 28 -19.67 -3.51 56.72
CA VAL A 28 -19.91 -4.35 55.52
C VAL A 28 -21.31 -4.98 55.53
N LEU A 29 -22.04 -4.85 54.42
CA LEU A 29 -23.23 -5.63 54.13
C LEU A 29 -22.81 -6.92 53.42
N ASP A 30 -22.76 -8.01 54.17
CA ASP A 30 -22.51 -9.34 53.64
C ASP A 30 -23.82 -10.12 53.70
N LEU A 31 -24.30 -10.51 52.53
CA LEU A 31 -25.51 -11.30 52.33
C LEU A 31 -25.20 -12.72 51.83
N GLY A 32 -23.94 -13.13 51.69
CA GLY A 32 -23.58 -14.48 51.26
C GLY A 32 -24.37 -14.96 50.04
N SER A 33 -24.96 -16.15 50.14
CA SER A 33 -25.82 -16.78 49.11
C SER A 33 -27.31 -16.53 49.32
N SER A 34 -27.67 -15.32 49.77
CA SER A 34 -29.06 -14.98 50.09
C SER A 34 -29.97 -15.06 48.85
N GLN A 35 -31.21 -15.48 49.09
CA GLN A 35 -32.29 -15.43 48.10
C GLN A 35 -33.34 -14.41 48.54
N ILE A 36 -33.56 -13.38 47.71
CA ILE A 36 -34.46 -12.27 47.98
C ILE A 36 -35.36 -12.07 46.77
N ASN A 37 -36.67 -12.11 46.98
CA ASN A 37 -37.67 -11.90 45.94
C ASN A 37 -38.67 -10.82 46.41
N ILE A 38 -38.75 -9.71 45.68
CA ILE A 38 -39.53 -8.51 46.04
C ILE A 38 -40.44 -8.12 44.87
N GLU A 39 -41.65 -7.64 45.16
CA GLU A 39 -42.64 -7.31 44.13
C GLU A 39 -42.47 -5.90 43.52
N ASP A 40 -41.78 -4.99 44.22
CA ASP A 40 -41.62 -3.59 43.81
C ASP A 40 -40.11 -3.28 43.89
N HIS A 41 -39.69 -2.24 44.59
CA HIS A 41 -38.28 -1.85 44.66
C HIS A 41 -37.44 -2.61 45.73
N LEU A 42 -36.21 -3.03 45.40
CA LEU A 42 -35.20 -3.53 46.33
C LEU A 42 -33.96 -2.62 46.32
N SER A 43 -33.70 -1.94 47.43
CA SER A 43 -32.49 -1.14 47.64
C SER A 43 -31.57 -1.80 48.67
N LEU A 44 -30.33 -2.04 48.30
CA LEU A 44 -29.27 -2.58 49.15
C LEU A 44 -28.22 -1.51 49.33
N SER A 45 -27.99 -1.06 50.56
CA SER A 45 -27.04 0.02 50.82
C SER A 45 -26.01 -0.32 51.90
N SER A 46 -24.78 0.14 51.74
CA SER A 46 -23.71 -0.02 52.72
C SER A 46 -22.86 1.23 52.85
N SER A 47 -22.55 1.60 54.09
CA SER A 47 -21.55 2.65 54.40
C SER A 47 -20.10 2.18 54.24
N SER A 48 -19.90 0.92 53.81
CA SER A 48 -18.62 0.28 53.52
C SER A 48 -18.88 -0.68 52.35
N ASP A 49 -18.37 -1.91 52.39
CA ASP A 49 -18.47 -2.83 51.26
C ASP A 49 -19.82 -3.56 51.22
N ILE A 50 -20.21 -4.03 50.04
CA ILE A 50 -21.28 -5.01 49.81
C ILE A 50 -20.65 -6.28 49.21
N LEU A 51 -20.79 -7.40 49.93
CA LEU A 51 -20.24 -8.69 49.51
C LEU A 51 -21.34 -9.71 49.28
N PHE A 52 -21.23 -10.39 48.14
CA PHE A 52 -22.15 -11.40 47.65
C PHE A 52 -21.40 -12.66 47.22
N ASP A 53 -21.81 -13.80 47.78
CA ASP A 53 -21.32 -15.13 47.40
C ASP A 53 -22.50 -15.97 46.89
N ALA A 54 -22.74 -15.90 45.58
CA ALA A 54 -23.88 -16.52 44.91
C ALA A 54 -25.29 -16.09 45.37
N PRO A 55 -25.61 -14.78 45.40
CA PRO A 55 -26.96 -14.32 45.73
C PRO A 55 -27.95 -14.61 44.60
N SER A 56 -29.23 -14.66 44.93
CA SER A 56 -30.33 -14.60 43.98
C SER A 56 -31.26 -13.45 44.38
N LEU A 57 -31.24 -12.37 43.61
CA LEU A 57 -32.02 -11.15 43.85
C LEU A 57 -33.00 -10.98 42.70
N THR A 58 -34.30 -10.92 43.00
CA THR A 58 -35.35 -10.79 41.99
C THR A 58 -36.33 -9.69 42.37
N THR A 59 -36.65 -8.83 41.42
CA THR A 59 -37.77 -7.87 41.51
C THR A 59 -38.81 -8.13 40.43
N GLN A 60 -40.09 -8.01 40.76
CA GLN A 60 -41.21 -8.28 39.87
C GLN A 60 -42.01 -6.99 39.58
N ASN A 61 -43.03 -7.07 38.72
CA ASN A 61 -44.02 -6.02 38.48
C ASN A 61 -43.49 -4.60 38.21
N GLY A 62 -42.33 -4.48 37.54
CA GLY A 62 -41.73 -3.17 37.25
C GLY A 62 -40.81 -2.66 38.37
N GLY A 63 -40.45 -3.52 39.31
CA GLY A 63 -39.66 -3.17 40.48
C GLY A 63 -38.17 -3.06 40.20
N ASP A 64 -37.50 -2.06 40.78
CA ASP A 64 -36.07 -1.83 40.55
C ASP A 64 -35.17 -2.56 41.55
N LEU A 65 -33.95 -2.85 41.11
CA LEU A 65 -32.87 -3.38 41.92
C LEU A 65 -31.74 -2.36 41.99
N ASP A 66 -31.54 -1.77 43.17
CA ASP A 66 -30.53 -0.75 43.44
C ASP A 66 -29.53 -1.26 44.49
N ILE A 67 -28.24 -1.24 44.16
CA ILE A 67 -27.14 -1.69 45.01
C ILE A 67 -26.13 -0.55 45.13
N ASP A 68 -26.00 0.02 46.33
CA ASP A 68 -25.21 1.23 46.58
C ASP A 68 -24.23 1.05 47.75
N ALA A 69 -22.93 1.10 47.48
CA ALA A 69 -21.87 0.97 48.47
C ALA A 69 -20.95 2.20 48.50
N VAL A 70 -20.68 2.75 49.68
CA VAL A 70 -19.57 3.73 49.86
C VAL A 70 -18.20 3.04 49.76
N GLY A 71 -18.16 1.71 49.90
CA GLY A 71 -16.96 0.89 49.68
C GLY A 71 -17.01 0.16 48.34
N THR A 72 -16.56 -1.09 48.34
CA THR A 72 -16.59 -1.94 47.14
C THR A 72 -17.89 -2.71 47.01
N VAL A 73 -18.28 -3.07 45.78
CA VAL A 73 -19.33 -4.05 45.50
C VAL A 73 -18.70 -5.28 44.88
N THR A 74 -18.85 -6.46 45.50
CA THR A 74 -18.29 -7.71 44.98
C THR A 74 -19.34 -8.80 44.89
N LEU A 75 -19.63 -9.22 43.65
CA LEU A 75 -20.42 -10.40 43.33
C LEU A 75 -19.49 -11.49 42.79
N GLN A 76 -19.46 -12.66 43.43
CA GLN A 76 -18.67 -13.78 42.89
C GLN A 76 -19.44 -14.58 41.83
N ASN A 77 -20.74 -14.81 42.02
CA ASN A 77 -21.58 -15.65 41.14
C ASN A 77 -23.11 -15.39 41.35
N GLY A 78 -23.54 -14.13 41.27
CA GLY A 78 -24.93 -13.76 41.54
C GLY A 78 -25.90 -14.02 40.38
N THR A 79 -27.18 -14.16 40.70
CA THR A 79 -28.30 -14.03 39.75
C THR A 79 -29.13 -12.82 40.15
N LEU A 80 -29.08 -11.77 39.35
CA LEU A 80 -29.78 -10.51 39.57
C LEU A 80 -30.82 -10.38 38.45
N ASP A 81 -32.10 -10.34 38.80
CA ASP A 81 -33.21 -10.26 37.85
C ASP A 81 -34.11 -9.08 38.23
N SER A 82 -34.20 -8.08 37.36
CA SER A 82 -35.02 -6.89 37.57
C SER A 82 -36.07 -6.74 36.49
N THR A 83 -37.27 -6.32 36.87
CA THR A 83 -38.32 -5.90 35.93
C THR A 83 -38.50 -4.38 35.85
N GLY A 84 -37.79 -3.64 36.69
CA GLY A 84 -37.53 -2.20 36.57
C GLY A 84 -36.06 -2.00 36.15
N PHE A 85 -35.34 -1.05 36.74
CA PHE A 85 -33.90 -0.91 36.46
C PHE A 85 -33.02 -1.84 37.32
N LEU A 86 -31.76 -2.02 36.91
CA LEU A 86 -30.68 -2.58 37.72
C LEU A 86 -29.52 -1.59 37.82
N HIS A 87 -29.33 -1.00 39.00
CA HIS A 87 -28.22 -0.10 39.28
C HIS A 87 -27.27 -0.74 40.31
N ILE A 88 -25.98 -0.74 39.97
CA ILE A 88 -24.90 -1.19 40.83
C ILE A 88 -23.89 -0.06 40.93
N HIS A 89 -23.80 0.56 42.10
CA HIS A 89 -22.91 1.67 42.41
C HIS A 89 -22.00 1.31 43.58
N GLY A 90 -20.69 1.49 43.38
CA GLY A 90 -19.70 1.49 44.46
C GLY A 90 -18.84 2.74 44.36
N ASP A 91 -18.61 3.45 45.45
CA ASP A 91 -17.59 4.53 45.47
C ASP A 91 -16.16 3.94 45.41
N GLY A 92 -16.00 2.64 45.69
CA GLY A 92 -14.81 1.83 45.42
C GLY A 92 -15.01 0.87 44.24
N ASP A 93 -14.15 -0.14 44.16
CA ASP A 93 -14.17 -1.12 43.06
C ASP A 93 -15.50 -1.88 42.98
N VAL A 94 -15.90 -2.23 41.76
CA VAL A 94 -17.03 -3.12 41.48
C VAL A 94 -16.55 -4.36 40.75
N SER A 95 -16.95 -5.54 41.22
CA SER A 95 -16.59 -6.83 40.60
C SER A 95 -17.83 -7.69 40.44
N LEU A 96 -18.08 -8.20 39.22
CA LEU A 96 -19.25 -9.02 38.91
C LEU A 96 -18.98 -10.53 38.85
N GLY A 97 -17.72 -10.97 38.78
CA GLY A 97 -17.39 -12.40 38.79
C GLY A 97 -18.07 -13.16 37.64
N THR A 98 -18.74 -14.27 37.93
CA THR A 98 -19.49 -15.07 36.93
C THR A 98 -21.01 -14.81 36.98
N SER A 99 -21.42 -13.61 37.38
CA SER A 99 -22.82 -13.31 37.66
C SER A 99 -23.68 -13.22 36.40
N THR A 100 -24.95 -13.59 36.52
CA THR A 100 -25.99 -13.33 35.50
C THR A 100 -26.85 -12.16 35.93
N LEU A 101 -26.94 -11.14 35.07
CA LEU A 101 -27.74 -9.94 35.27
C LEU A 101 -28.81 -9.90 34.18
N THR A 102 -30.08 -9.92 34.57
CA THR A 102 -31.22 -9.82 33.67
C THR A 102 -32.03 -8.58 34.02
N VAL A 103 -32.35 -7.77 33.03
CA VAL A 103 -33.24 -6.61 33.16
C VAL A 103 -34.33 -6.70 32.10
N ASN A 104 -35.59 -6.74 32.52
CA ASN A 104 -36.76 -6.74 31.65
C ASN A 104 -37.67 -5.56 32.03
N SER A 105 -37.26 -4.36 31.62
CA SER A 105 -37.83 -3.09 32.02
C SER A 105 -38.88 -2.54 31.06
N THR A 106 -39.73 -1.65 31.59
CA THR A 106 -40.67 -0.87 30.77
C THR A 106 -40.59 0.62 31.10
N GLN A 107 -40.14 1.42 30.15
CA GLN A 107 -40.00 2.88 30.25
C GLN A 107 -38.97 3.36 31.29
N GLU A 108 -37.93 2.57 31.55
CA GLU A 108 -36.92 2.91 32.54
C GLU A 108 -35.81 3.82 31.99
N ASN A 109 -35.36 4.73 32.86
CA ASN A 109 -34.20 5.56 32.60
C ASN A 109 -32.95 4.78 33.00
N ASN A 110 -32.08 4.51 32.04
CA ASN A 110 -30.86 3.71 32.23
C ASN A 110 -31.17 2.34 32.88
N PRO A 111 -31.82 1.43 32.14
CA PRO A 111 -32.24 0.13 32.68
C PRO A 111 -31.09 -0.68 33.27
N LEU A 112 -29.87 -0.49 32.78
CA LEU A 112 -28.66 -1.01 33.39
C LEU A 112 -27.68 0.13 33.62
N SER A 113 -27.27 0.30 34.89
CA SER A 113 -26.17 1.17 35.28
C SER A 113 -25.21 0.42 36.19
N ILE A 114 -23.94 0.35 35.82
CA ILE A 114 -22.86 -0.19 36.65
C ILE A 114 -21.78 0.88 36.76
N THR A 115 -21.49 1.32 37.98
CA THR A 115 -20.57 2.43 38.24
C THR A 115 -19.60 2.09 39.36
N ALA A 116 -18.29 2.20 39.07
CA ALA A 116 -17.21 2.09 40.04
C ALA A 116 -16.51 3.45 40.25
N GLY A 117 -16.56 3.95 41.48
CA GLY A 117 -16.09 5.28 41.88
C GLY A 117 -17.15 6.37 41.72
N ASP A 118 -17.00 7.44 42.50
CA ASP A 118 -17.79 8.65 42.36
C ASP A 118 -17.14 9.62 41.36
N PRO A 119 -17.72 9.84 40.16
CA PRO A 119 -17.18 10.78 39.18
C PRO A 119 -17.21 12.24 39.67
N MET A 120 -17.98 12.57 40.72
CA MET A 120 -18.02 13.90 41.33
C MET A 120 -16.95 14.09 42.40
N ASP A 121 -16.42 13.02 43.00
CA ASP A 121 -15.32 13.08 43.98
C ASP A 121 -13.95 12.93 43.30
N THR A 122 -13.50 14.03 42.70
CA THR A 122 -12.17 14.13 42.05
C THR A 122 -10.97 13.88 42.99
N MET A 123 -11.18 13.76 44.30
CA MET A 123 -10.13 13.50 45.29
C MET A 123 -10.12 12.03 45.76
N ALA A 124 -11.12 11.24 45.40
CA ALA A 124 -11.17 9.82 45.68
C ALA A 124 -10.11 9.07 44.84
N PRO A 125 -9.52 7.98 45.36
CA PRO A 125 -8.72 7.08 44.53
C PRO A 125 -9.55 6.55 43.35
N PRO A 126 -8.97 6.40 42.16
CA PRO A 126 -9.65 5.74 41.04
C PRO A 126 -10.11 4.33 41.45
N ALA A 127 -11.34 3.99 41.09
CA ALA A 127 -11.97 2.71 41.34
C ALA A 127 -12.14 1.92 40.04
N ASP A 128 -11.79 0.64 40.08
CA ASP A 128 -11.81 -0.25 38.93
C ASP A 128 -13.13 -1.03 38.84
N LEU A 129 -13.59 -1.28 37.61
CA LEU A 129 -14.72 -2.16 37.32
C LEU A 129 -14.21 -3.44 36.66
N ASN A 130 -14.47 -4.58 37.29
CA ASN A 130 -14.16 -5.91 36.74
C ASN A 130 -15.46 -6.66 36.42
N LEU A 131 -15.74 -6.84 35.12
CA LEU A 131 -16.92 -7.57 34.66
C LEU A 131 -16.75 -9.09 34.73
N GLY A 132 -15.51 -9.60 34.81
CA GLY A 132 -15.24 -11.03 34.88
C GLY A 132 -15.85 -11.79 33.70
N ASP A 133 -16.63 -12.83 34.00
CA ASP A 133 -17.36 -13.65 33.02
C ASP A 133 -18.87 -13.39 33.13
N ALA A 134 -19.25 -12.16 33.53
CA ALA A 134 -20.65 -11.81 33.74
C ALA A 134 -21.46 -11.89 32.44
N GLN A 135 -22.70 -12.35 32.56
CA GLN A 135 -23.64 -12.50 31.45
C GLN A 135 -24.78 -11.51 31.67
N MET A 136 -24.83 -10.47 30.85
CA MET A 136 -25.76 -9.36 30.99
C MET A 136 -26.78 -9.37 29.87
N THR A 137 -28.07 -9.36 30.21
CA THR A 137 -29.17 -9.26 29.25
C THR A 137 -30.14 -8.18 29.68
N VAL A 138 -30.39 -7.22 28.80
CA VAL A 138 -31.29 -6.09 29.03
C VAL A 138 -32.30 -6.04 27.88
N ASN A 139 -33.58 -6.09 28.23
CA ASN A 139 -34.70 -5.95 27.31
C ASN A 139 -35.59 -4.80 27.81
N GLU A 140 -35.52 -3.66 27.15
CA GLU A 140 -36.33 -2.49 27.46
C GLU A 140 -37.47 -2.32 26.45
N THR A 141 -38.69 -2.08 26.92
CA THR A 141 -39.83 -1.78 26.04
C THR A 141 -40.57 -0.50 26.43
N GLY A 142 -41.00 0.29 25.44
CA GLY A 142 -41.84 1.47 25.65
C GLY A 142 -41.10 2.82 25.61
N THR A 143 -41.86 3.91 25.76
CA THR A 143 -41.34 5.29 25.62
C THR A 143 -40.97 5.90 26.97
N ALA A 144 -39.68 5.87 27.33
CA ALA A 144 -39.14 6.66 28.43
C ALA A 144 -38.86 8.11 27.97
N GLY A 145 -38.97 9.13 28.84
CA GLY A 145 -38.62 10.53 28.51
C GLY A 145 -37.35 11.06 29.21
N GLY A 146 -36.34 11.52 28.45
CA GLY A 146 -35.05 12.05 28.96
C GLY A 146 -33.81 11.55 28.17
N ASP A 147 -32.59 11.74 28.71
CA ASP A 147 -31.30 11.24 28.15
C ASP A 147 -31.01 9.82 28.67
N HIS A 148 -31.22 8.77 27.85
CA HIS A 148 -31.25 7.38 28.34
C HIS A 148 -30.31 6.43 27.59
N GLY A 149 -29.79 5.40 28.26
CA GLY A 149 -29.04 4.32 27.62
C GLY A 149 -28.39 3.35 28.61
N LEU A 150 -27.59 2.44 28.08
CA LEU A 150 -26.65 1.64 28.87
C LEU A 150 -25.61 2.55 29.53
N ILE A 151 -25.33 2.34 30.82
CA ILE A 151 -24.21 3.00 31.52
C ILE A 151 -23.32 1.95 32.16
N ILE A 152 -22.08 1.86 31.69
CA ILE A 152 -21.00 1.10 32.32
C ILE A 152 -19.85 2.08 32.54
N SER A 153 -19.49 2.36 33.79
CA SER A 153 -18.47 3.38 34.06
C SER A 153 -17.55 3.05 35.23
N ALA A 154 -16.31 3.52 35.12
CA ALA A 154 -15.30 3.43 36.17
C ALA A 154 -14.46 4.72 36.19
N THR A 155 -14.12 5.20 37.38
CA THR A 155 -13.13 6.29 37.53
C THR A 155 -11.69 5.80 37.30
N GLY A 156 -11.44 4.51 37.50
CA GLY A 156 -10.23 3.78 37.14
C GLY A 156 -10.41 2.99 35.84
N ASN A 157 -9.95 1.75 35.83
CA ASN A 157 -9.99 0.87 34.65
C ASN A 157 -11.31 0.09 34.56
N ILE A 158 -11.65 -0.34 33.34
CA ILE A 158 -12.64 -1.37 33.10
C ILE A 158 -11.93 -2.61 32.54
N ASP A 159 -12.02 -3.72 33.25
CA ASP A 159 -11.67 -5.05 32.76
C ASP A 159 -12.93 -5.79 32.30
N LEU A 160 -13.06 -6.02 31.00
CA LEU A 160 -14.18 -6.74 30.40
C LEU A 160 -14.16 -8.24 30.68
N GLY A 161 -13.00 -8.81 31.05
CA GLY A 161 -12.83 -10.26 31.18
C GLY A 161 -13.36 -11.03 29.96
N SER A 162 -14.19 -12.05 30.19
CA SER A 162 -14.96 -12.76 29.14
C SER A 162 -16.47 -12.47 29.21
N SER A 163 -16.84 -11.30 29.71
CA SER A 163 -18.24 -10.90 29.84
C SER A 163 -18.94 -10.76 28.49
N ASP A 164 -20.23 -11.04 28.47
CA ASP A 164 -21.13 -10.80 27.34
C ASP A 164 -22.25 -9.84 27.73
N LEU A 165 -22.69 -9.03 26.75
CA LEU A 165 -23.77 -8.08 26.90
C LEU A 165 -24.73 -8.17 25.71
N VAL A 166 -25.99 -8.45 25.99
CA VAL A 166 -27.09 -8.25 25.05
C VAL A 166 -27.96 -7.13 25.58
N PHE A 167 -27.98 -6.00 24.88
CA PHE A 167 -28.81 -4.86 25.19
C PHE A 167 -29.77 -4.61 24.03
N SER A 168 -31.07 -4.73 24.29
CA SER A 168 -32.11 -4.48 23.30
C SER A 168 -33.13 -3.47 23.80
N GLN A 169 -33.52 -2.55 22.92
CA GLN A 169 -34.57 -1.57 23.21
C GLN A 169 -35.47 -1.28 22.00
N ASP A 170 -36.76 -1.04 22.24
CA ASP A 170 -37.76 -0.69 21.22
C ASP A 170 -38.43 0.64 21.63
N ARG A 171 -38.07 1.78 21.01
CA ARG A 171 -38.39 3.14 21.50
C ARG A 171 -38.74 4.15 20.39
N VAL A 172 -39.91 4.80 20.52
CA VAL A 172 -40.49 5.65 19.46
C VAL A 172 -40.05 7.14 19.48
N SER A 173 -39.28 7.63 20.47
CA SER A 173 -38.77 9.03 20.52
C SER A 173 -37.81 9.33 21.70
N GLY A 174 -36.69 10.06 21.51
CA GLY A 174 -35.82 10.59 22.59
C GLY A 174 -34.38 10.91 22.14
N ASN A 175 -33.56 11.52 23.01
CA ASN A 175 -32.10 11.62 22.84
C ASN A 175 -31.45 10.47 23.64
N TYR A 176 -30.68 9.61 22.99
CA TYR A 176 -30.19 8.38 23.60
C TYR A 176 -28.69 8.26 23.39
N GLN A 177 -27.95 7.81 24.40
CA GLN A 177 -26.51 7.54 24.29
C GLN A 177 -26.16 6.37 25.19
N ASP A 178 -25.58 5.33 24.61
CA ASP A 178 -25.06 4.18 25.34
C ASP A 178 -23.58 4.44 25.64
N ARG A 179 -23.15 4.26 26.89
CA ARG A 179 -21.82 4.67 27.35
C ARG A 179 -21.08 3.56 28.09
N ILE A 180 -19.85 3.32 27.66
CA ILE A 180 -18.84 2.56 28.39
C ILE A 180 -17.66 3.50 28.63
N THR A 181 -17.39 3.89 29.87
CA THR A 181 -16.40 4.95 30.15
C THR A 181 -15.47 4.59 31.30
N ALA A 182 -14.16 4.61 31.05
CA ALA A 182 -13.12 4.42 32.04
C ALA A 182 -12.27 5.69 32.18
N GLY A 183 -11.99 6.14 33.40
CA GLY A 183 -10.97 7.17 33.64
C GLY A 183 -9.53 6.66 33.37
N GLY A 184 -9.33 5.35 33.45
CA GLY A 184 -8.11 4.62 33.07
C GLY A 184 -8.25 3.93 31.72
N SER A 185 -7.86 2.67 31.64
CA SER A 185 -7.92 1.85 30.43
C SER A 185 -9.19 0.99 30.37
N ILE A 186 -9.62 0.64 29.15
CA ILE A 186 -10.61 -0.43 28.90
C ILE A 186 -9.86 -1.59 28.26
N PHE A 187 -9.88 -2.76 28.88
CA PHE A 187 -9.16 -3.92 28.37
C PHE A 187 -9.87 -5.23 28.70
N THR A 188 -9.42 -6.32 28.08
CA THR A 188 -9.74 -7.68 28.54
C THR A 188 -8.50 -8.31 29.17
N SER A 189 -8.63 -8.80 30.40
CA SER A 189 -7.59 -9.60 31.06
C SER A 189 -7.59 -11.07 30.62
N ALA A 190 -8.66 -11.52 29.96
CA ALA A 190 -8.75 -12.88 29.46
C ALA A 190 -7.98 -13.01 28.13
N ALA A 191 -7.38 -14.19 27.91
CA ALA A 191 -6.60 -14.43 26.71
C ALA A 191 -7.53 -14.65 25.51
N PRO A 192 -7.20 -14.13 24.31
CA PRO A 192 -7.91 -14.46 23.08
C PRO A 192 -8.00 -15.98 22.90
N ASP A 193 -9.13 -16.46 22.39
CA ASP A 193 -9.35 -17.91 22.25
C ASP A 193 -8.65 -18.50 21.00
N GLY A 194 -8.27 -17.64 20.06
CA GLY A 194 -7.55 -17.97 18.83
C GLY A 194 -8.41 -18.65 17.76
N ASP A 195 -9.73 -18.69 17.91
CA ASP A 195 -10.68 -19.14 16.89
C ASP A 195 -11.32 -17.94 16.20
N PRO A 196 -11.11 -17.73 14.88
CA PRO A 196 -11.65 -16.57 14.16
C PRO A 196 -13.18 -16.55 14.02
N ASN A 197 -13.90 -17.52 14.59
CA ASN A 197 -15.36 -17.61 14.57
C ASN A 197 -16.00 -17.51 15.97
N SER A 198 -15.21 -17.43 17.03
CA SER A 198 -15.68 -17.07 18.36
C SER A 198 -14.97 -15.80 18.82
N PHE A 199 -15.56 -15.17 19.82
CA PHE A 199 -15.05 -13.93 20.37
C PHE A 199 -15.15 -14.02 21.89
N LEU A 200 -14.12 -13.54 22.56
CA LEU A 200 -14.02 -13.53 24.01
C LEU A 200 -15.11 -12.68 24.68
N ASN A 201 -15.50 -11.59 24.03
CA ASN A 201 -16.55 -10.69 24.49
C ASN A 201 -17.57 -10.47 23.36
N ASN A 202 -18.86 -10.72 23.61
CA ASN A 202 -19.94 -10.48 22.66
C ASN A 202 -20.86 -9.38 23.17
N TYR A 203 -20.78 -8.22 22.55
CA TYR A 203 -21.53 -7.03 22.90
C TYR A 203 -22.49 -6.71 21.75
N SER A 204 -23.77 -7.00 21.94
CA SER A 204 -24.84 -6.73 20.98
C SER A 204 -25.75 -5.64 21.55
N ILE A 205 -25.69 -4.45 20.97
CA ILE A 205 -26.47 -3.29 21.37
C ILE A 205 -27.40 -2.92 20.22
N ALA A 206 -28.67 -3.32 20.31
CA ALA A 206 -29.64 -3.19 19.23
C ALA A 206 -30.86 -2.38 19.68
N GLY A 207 -31.48 -1.66 18.76
CA GLY A 207 -32.70 -0.90 19.04
C GLY A 207 -32.64 0.57 18.69
N ASP A 208 -33.65 1.33 19.10
CA ASP A 208 -33.73 2.79 18.88
C ASP A 208 -32.95 3.58 19.95
N SER A 209 -31.68 3.27 20.20
CA SER A 209 -30.78 4.16 20.98
C SER A 209 -29.98 5.07 20.04
N GLY A 210 -29.25 6.04 20.58
CA GLY A 210 -28.33 6.88 19.82
C GLY A 210 -26.91 6.37 19.99
N ASP A 211 -25.92 7.19 19.70
CA ASP A 211 -24.53 6.73 19.55
C ASP A 211 -24.04 5.87 20.73
N LEU A 212 -23.31 4.81 20.40
CA LEU A 212 -22.52 4.06 21.37
C LEU A 212 -21.16 4.76 21.53
N ILE A 213 -20.85 5.17 22.75
CA ILE A 213 -19.60 5.84 23.09
C ILE A 213 -18.81 4.94 24.05
N ILE A 214 -17.67 4.47 23.59
CA ILE A 214 -16.66 3.77 24.39
C ILE A 214 -15.48 4.71 24.57
N ASN A 215 -15.21 5.14 25.80
CA ASN A 215 -14.18 6.13 26.08
C ASN A 215 -13.25 5.66 27.21
N ALA A 216 -11.95 5.74 26.98
CA ALA A 216 -10.93 5.44 27.97
C ALA A 216 -9.98 6.63 28.11
N GLY A 217 -9.68 7.03 29.35
CA GLY A 217 -8.68 8.07 29.62
C GLY A 217 -7.27 7.68 29.17
N SER A 218 -6.95 6.38 29.14
CA SER A 218 -5.66 5.84 28.67
C SER A 218 -5.83 4.92 27.46
N ASP A 219 -5.59 3.61 27.59
CA ASP A 219 -5.53 2.68 26.47
C ASP A 219 -6.86 1.91 26.31
N ILE A 220 -7.16 1.51 25.08
CA ILE A 220 -8.21 0.52 24.77
C ILE A 220 -7.55 -0.71 24.17
N LEU A 221 -7.62 -1.86 24.86
CA LEU A 221 -7.05 -3.13 24.42
C LEU A 221 -8.14 -4.19 24.30
N LEU A 222 -8.70 -4.31 23.10
CA LEU A 222 -9.79 -5.22 22.78
C LEU A 222 -9.33 -6.18 21.68
N PRO A 223 -8.47 -7.17 21.97
CA PRO A 223 -7.90 -8.05 20.96
C PRO A 223 -8.88 -9.04 20.35
N ASP A 224 -10.06 -9.25 20.95
CA ASP A 224 -10.99 -10.33 20.59
C ASP A 224 -12.45 -10.03 20.99
N ILE A 225 -12.95 -8.83 20.62
CA ILE A 225 -14.34 -8.41 20.87
C ILE A 225 -15.19 -8.52 19.61
N ASN A 226 -16.43 -8.97 19.76
CA ASN A 226 -17.49 -8.80 18.78
C ASN A 226 -18.48 -7.75 19.27
N LEU A 227 -18.35 -6.55 18.71
CA LEU A 227 -19.23 -5.42 18.97
C LEU A 227 -20.20 -5.24 17.79
N PHE A 228 -21.47 -5.51 18.03
CA PHE A 228 -22.55 -5.34 17.06
C PHE A 228 -23.50 -4.24 17.53
N VAL A 229 -23.62 -3.18 16.73
CA VAL A 229 -24.53 -2.06 16.99
C VAL A 229 -25.48 -1.91 15.81
N ALA A 230 -26.77 -1.95 16.09
CA ALA A 230 -27.81 -1.85 15.08
C ALA A 230 -29.03 -1.07 15.58
N GLU A 231 -29.78 -0.54 14.64
CA GLU A 231 -30.99 0.24 14.86
C GLU A 231 -32.20 -0.40 14.16
N LEU A 232 -33.42 -0.14 14.65
CA LEU A 232 -34.65 -0.81 14.20
C LEU A 232 -35.53 0.03 13.26
N ASP A 233 -35.41 1.36 13.26
CA ASP A 233 -36.29 2.33 12.59
C ASP A 233 -35.63 3.17 11.45
N ASN A 234 -34.47 2.76 10.95
CA ASN A 234 -33.60 3.45 9.97
C ASN A 234 -33.04 4.83 10.42
N GLN A 235 -32.84 5.07 11.71
CA GLN A 235 -32.01 6.16 12.22
C GLN A 235 -30.51 5.87 12.09
N VAL A 236 -29.70 6.93 12.10
CA VAL A 236 -28.23 6.82 12.09
C VAL A 236 -27.74 6.55 13.50
N ARG A 237 -26.84 5.57 13.61
CA ARG A 237 -26.26 5.14 14.88
C ARG A 237 -24.77 4.96 14.75
N ASN A 238 -24.00 5.81 15.41
CA ASN A 238 -22.56 5.77 15.32
C ASN A 238 -21.96 4.92 16.44
N VAL A 239 -20.84 4.27 16.12
CA VAL A 239 -19.95 3.65 17.10
C VAL A 239 -18.72 4.53 17.24
N ILE A 240 -18.47 5.06 18.44
CA ILE A 240 -17.36 5.96 18.72
C ILE A 240 -16.49 5.33 19.81
N ILE A 241 -15.26 4.97 19.47
CA ILE A 241 -14.29 4.35 20.38
C ILE A 241 -13.10 5.31 20.50
N THR A 242 -12.85 5.82 21.70
CA THR A 242 -11.85 6.85 21.97
C THR A 242 -10.88 6.45 23.08
N ALA A 243 -9.59 6.45 22.78
CA ALA A 243 -8.48 6.38 23.74
C ALA A 243 -7.86 7.78 23.89
N GLU A 244 -8.26 8.53 24.92
CA GLU A 244 -8.00 9.97 25.00
C GLU A 244 -6.51 10.32 25.06
N SER A 245 -5.72 9.58 25.84
CA SER A 245 -4.26 9.81 25.97
C SER A 245 -3.42 8.62 25.56
N GLY A 246 -4.04 7.46 25.30
CA GLY A 246 -3.37 6.20 25.01
C GLY A 246 -3.60 5.69 23.59
N GLN A 247 -3.37 4.40 23.41
CA GLN A 247 -3.47 3.68 22.14
C GLN A 247 -4.75 2.85 22.05
N LEU A 248 -5.14 2.51 20.81
CA LEU A 248 -6.24 1.59 20.52
C LEU A 248 -5.70 0.34 19.85
N GLN A 249 -5.91 -0.82 20.46
CA GLN A 249 -5.51 -2.13 19.92
C GLN A 249 -6.72 -3.05 19.78
N LEU A 250 -6.98 -3.51 18.55
CA LEU A 250 -8.17 -4.31 18.23
C LEU A 250 -7.90 -5.80 17.94
N GLY A 251 -6.65 -6.21 17.68
CA GLY A 251 -6.34 -7.62 17.42
C GLY A 251 -7.20 -8.26 16.32
N GLU A 252 -7.96 -9.30 16.65
CA GLU A 252 -8.85 -10.05 15.77
C GLU A 252 -10.35 -9.69 15.95
N SER A 253 -10.62 -8.49 16.46
CA SER A 253 -11.99 -8.05 16.77
C SER A 253 -12.90 -7.85 15.56
N ASN A 254 -14.21 -7.90 15.80
CA ASN A 254 -15.26 -7.56 14.85
C ASN A 254 -16.11 -6.40 15.37
N ILE A 255 -16.10 -5.26 14.68
CA ILE A 255 -16.89 -4.08 15.01
C ILE A 255 -17.86 -3.81 13.86
N VAL A 256 -19.15 -3.78 14.16
CA VAL A 256 -20.21 -3.55 13.18
C VAL A 256 -21.06 -2.37 13.63
N SER A 257 -20.93 -1.25 12.91
CA SER A 257 -21.89 -0.15 12.93
C SER A 257 -22.86 -0.35 11.77
N ASN A 258 -23.99 -1.02 12.04
CA ASN A 258 -24.90 -1.46 11.00
C ASN A 258 -25.68 -0.29 10.36
N ASP A 259 -25.75 0.86 11.04
CA ASP A 259 -26.68 1.94 10.70
C ASP A 259 -26.06 3.34 10.60
N GLY A 260 -24.77 3.51 10.89
CA GLY A 260 -24.08 4.79 10.78
C GLY A 260 -22.57 4.67 10.65
N ASP A 261 -21.86 5.65 11.23
CA ASP A 261 -20.40 5.72 11.17
C ASP A 261 -19.75 4.77 12.19
N ALA A 262 -18.50 4.38 11.92
CA ALA A 262 -17.58 3.86 12.92
C ALA A 262 -16.40 4.82 13.06
N ARG A 263 -16.13 5.29 14.28
CA ARG A 263 -15.06 6.24 14.59
C ARG A 263 -14.12 5.62 15.61
N LEU A 264 -12.88 5.39 15.19
CA LEU A 264 -11.81 4.87 16.01
C LEU A 264 -10.79 5.98 16.24
N GLN A 265 -10.63 6.38 17.50
CA GLN A 265 -9.88 7.58 17.86
C GLN A 265 -8.87 7.25 18.96
N ALA A 266 -7.63 7.71 18.79
CA ALA A 266 -6.58 7.54 19.80
C ALA A 266 -5.56 8.68 19.76
N SER A 267 -5.10 9.16 20.91
CA SER A 267 -3.92 10.05 20.93
C SER A 267 -2.63 9.32 20.56
N GLY A 268 -2.54 8.03 20.84
CA GLY A 268 -1.45 7.14 20.45
C GLY A 268 -1.77 6.33 19.19
N LEU A 269 -1.07 5.21 19.01
CA LEU A 269 -1.21 4.31 17.87
C LEU A 269 -2.64 3.75 17.79
N ILE A 270 -3.20 3.70 16.58
CA ILE A 270 -4.32 2.81 16.26
C ILE A 270 -3.71 1.57 15.60
N ASP A 271 -3.74 0.45 16.32
CA ASP A 271 -3.38 -0.87 15.82
C ASP A 271 -4.64 -1.71 15.65
N ALA A 272 -5.14 -1.75 14.42
CA ALA A 272 -6.34 -2.49 14.10
C ALA A 272 -6.06 -4.01 13.96
N GLY A 273 -4.79 -4.45 13.89
CA GLY A 273 -4.45 -5.85 13.63
C GLY A 273 -5.26 -6.46 12.47
N ALA A 274 -5.68 -7.71 12.63
CA ALA A 274 -6.54 -8.42 11.67
C ALA A 274 -8.05 -8.17 11.90
N SER A 275 -8.42 -7.06 12.55
CA SER A 275 -9.80 -6.76 12.88
C SER A 275 -10.68 -6.53 11.64
N ARG A 276 -11.98 -6.67 11.85
CA ARG A 276 -13.03 -6.49 10.85
C ARG A 276 -13.88 -5.32 11.31
N VAL A 277 -13.91 -4.25 10.52
CA VAL A 277 -14.74 -3.07 10.84
C VAL A 277 -15.70 -2.84 9.70
N THR A 278 -16.99 -2.87 10.00
CA THR A 278 -18.07 -2.61 9.05
C THR A 278 -18.82 -1.36 9.48
N ALA A 279 -18.90 -0.36 8.60
CA ALA A 279 -19.72 0.83 8.78
C ALA A 279 -20.63 1.01 7.56
N LYS A 280 -21.86 1.47 7.78
CA LYS A 280 -22.82 1.69 6.70
C LYS A 280 -22.47 2.92 5.87
N ASP A 281 -22.02 3.99 6.55
CA ASP A 281 -21.78 5.30 5.95
C ASP A 281 -20.28 5.62 5.92
N GLN A 282 -19.64 5.81 7.07
CA GLN A 282 -18.22 6.22 7.11
C GLN A 282 -17.41 5.46 8.15
N LEU A 283 -16.16 5.13 7.82
CA LEU A 283 -15.14 4.70 8.79
C LEU A 283 -14.10 5.81 8.96
N VAL A 284 -13.98 6.33 10.18
CA VAL A 284 -12.97 7.33 10.53
C VAL A 284 -11.91 6.72 11.46
N LEU A 285 -10.64 6.80 11.06
CA LEU A 285 -9.50 6.50 11.92
C LEU A 285 -8.77 7.82 12.23
N SER A 286 -8.72 8.21 13.50
CA SER A 286 -8.13 9.48 13.89
C SER A 286 -7.06 9.30 14.96
N THR A 287 -5.82 9.68 14.65
CA THR A 287 -4.68 9.50 15.57
C THR A 287 -3.58 10.54 15.43
N ASN A 288 -2.93 10.88 16.55
CA ASN A 288 -1.77 11.78 16.53
C ASN A 288 -0.43 11.13 16.25
N THR A 289 -0.34 9.79 16.16
CA THR A 289 0.94 9.10 15.94
C THR A 289 0.98 8.29 14.66
N SER A 290 0.15 7.26 14.52
CA SER A 290 0.25 6.30 13.42
C SER A 290 -0.95 5.37 13.37
N VAL A 291 -1.24 4.84 12.18
CA VAL A 291 -2.24 3.78 11.97
C VAL A 291 -1.52 2.53 11.42
N SER A 292 -1.78 1.39 12.04
CA SER A 292 -1.35 0.07 11.59
C SER A 292 -2.59 -0.82 11.46
N ALA A 293 -2.94 -1.21 10.24
CA ALA A 293 -4.13 -2.02 9.96
C ALA A 293 -3.79 -3.20 9.04
N ASP A 294 -2.66 -3.84 9.33
CA ASP A 294 -2.13 -4.99 8.58
C ASP A 294 -3.04 -6.21 8.76
N GLY A 295 -3.51 -6.76 7.65
CA GLY A 295 -4.47 -7.87 7.61
C GLY A 295 -5.91 -7.50 7.98
N SER A 296 -6.18 -6.22 8.27
CA SER A 296 -7.53 -5.76 8.61
C SER A 296 -8.50 -5.89 7.42
N ARG A 297 -9.80 -5.89 7.72
CA ARG A 297 -10.86 -5.92 6.72
C ARG A 297 -11.88 -4.85 7.00
N PHE A 298 -11.64 -3.68 6.45
CA PHE A 298 -12.56 -2.56 6.54
C PHE A 298 -13.58 -2.60 5.40
N THR A 299 -14.85 -2.38 5.76
CA THR A 299 -15.98 -2.30 4.83
C THR A 299 -16.78 -1.06 5.19
N ALA A 300 -16.59 0.00 4.41
CA ALA A 300 -17.38 1.23 4.46
C ALA A 300 -17.36 1.86 3.05
N PRO A 301 -18.40 2.59 2.62
CA PRO A 301 -18.37 3.29 1.35
C PRO A 301 -17.44 4.51 1.36
N ASP A 302 -17.13 5.05 2.53
CA ASP A 302 -16.18 6.14 2.75
C ASP A 302 -15.23 5.80 3.93
N ILE A 303 -13.93 6.01 3.72
CA ILE A 303 -12.87 5.79 4.71
C ILE A 303 -12.00 7.04 4.81
N GLU A 304 -11.83 7.51 6.03
CA GLU A 304 -11.22 8.79 6.34
C GLU A 304 -10.15 8.64 7.42
N ILE A 305 -8.92 9.09 7.14
CA ILE A 305 -7.78 9.00 8.08
C ILE A 305 -7.06 10.33 8.26
N PHE A 306 -7.04 10.81 9.52
CA PHE A 306 -6.51 12.13 9.87
C PHE A 306 -5.85 12.15 11.25
N GLY A 307 -5.20 13.27 11.56
CA GLY A 307 -4.80 13.57 12.93
C GLY A 307 -5.99 13.72 13.89
N PHE A 308 -5.74 13.52 15.19
CA PHE A 308 -6.75 13.56 16.24
C PHE A 308 -6.61 14.83 17.07
N ASP A 309 -7.59 15.73 17.01
CA ASP A 309 -7.65 16.82 17.99
C ASP A 309 -8.49 16.39 19.22
N PRO A 310 -7.87 16.04 20.36
CA PRO A 310 -8.60 15.63 21.55
C PRO A 310 -9.49 16.74 22.13
N MET A 311 -9.27 18.01 21.78
CA MET A 311 -10.05 19.14 22.29
C MET A 311 -11.33 19.41 21.48
N SER A 312 -11.35 19.03 20.20
CA SER A 312 -12.51 19.26 19.33
C SER A 312 -13.20 17.97 18.89
N MET A 313 -12.55 16.81 19.03
CA MET A 313 -13.02 15.50 18.51
C MET A 313 -13.41 15.58 17.03
N ILE A 314 -12.76 16.46 16.27
CA ILE A 314 -12.95 16.70 14.82
C ILE A 314 -11.68 16.25 14.10
N PRO A 315 -11.79 15.73 12.85
CA PRO A 315 -10.67 15.58 11.93
C PRO A 315 -9.69 16.77 11.97
N GLY A 316 -8.46 16.52 12.43
CA GLY A 316 -7.45 17.56 12.60
C GLY A 316 -6.19 17.22 11.81
N GLY A 317 -5.80 18.03 10.84
CA GLY A 317 -4.50 17.92 10.15
C GLY A 317 -4.12 16.50 9.67
N ALA A 318 -2.83 16.28 9.46
CA ALA A 318 -2.29 14.97 9.10
C ALA A 318 -1.92 14.16 10.36
N VAL A 319 -1.97 12.83 10.26
CA VAL A 319 -1.38 11.90 11.25
C VAL A 319 0.13 12.17 11.33
N ASN A 320 0.72 12.34 12.52
CA ASN A 320 2.15 12.69 12.66
C ASN A 320 3.15 11.54 12.41
N GLY A 321 2.76 10.48 11.72
CA GLY A 321 3.59 9.31 11.45
C GLY A 321 2.99 8.46 10.35
N ASP A 322 3.35 7.17 10.34
CA ASP A 322 2.98 6.26 9.25
C ASP A 322 1.51 5.86 9.28
N VAL A 323 0.94 5.62 8.10
CA VAL A 323 -0.37 5.01 7.90
C VAL A 323 -0.22 3.79 7.01
N ARG A 324 -0.51 2.60 7.55
CA ARG A 324 -0.56 1.33 6.81
C ARG A 324 -1.96 0.76 6.84
N LEU A 325 -2.52 0.49 5.66
CA LEU A 325 -3.87 -0.05 5.48
C LEU A 325 -3.86 -1.25 4.55
N ASP A 326 -4.25 -2.42 5.07
CA ASP A 326 -4.72 -3.51 4.24
C ASP A 326 -6.24 -3.43 4.10
N LEU A 327 -6.72 -3.48 2.86
CA LEU A 327 -8.12 -3.31 2.49
C LEU A 327 -8.61 -4.54 1.70
N GLY A 328 -9.85 -4.93 1.96
CA GLY A 328 -10.55 -6.02 1.27
C GLY A 328 -11.69 -5.53 0.40
N ILE A 329 -11.52 -4.37 -0.24
CA ILE A 329 -12.62 -3.64 -0.90
C ILE A 329 -12.98 -4.33 -2.22
N THR A 330 -14.25 -4.72 -2.35
CA THR A 330 -14.81 -5.35 -3.57
C THR A 330 -15.73 -4.42 -4.37
N THR A 331 -16.07 -3.25 -3.81
CA THR A 331 -16.94 -2.24 -4.39
C THR A 331 -16.17 -0.94 -4.63
N THR A 332 -16.89 0.17 -4.85
CA THR A 332 -16.29 1.51 -4.87
C THR A 332 -16.23 2.06 -3.45
N VAL A 333 -15.10 2.65 -3.08
CA VAL A 333 -14.88 3.30 -1.78
C VAL A 333 -14.18 4.64 -2.00
N ASP A 334 -14.72 5.69 -1.40
CA ASP A 334 -14.06 6.98 -1.27
C ASP A 334 -13.02 6.87 -0.13
N LEU A 335 -11.79 7.29 -0.37
CA LEU A 335 -10.68 7.14 0.58
C LEU A 335 -9.85 8.42 0.66
N THR A 336 -9.65 8.90 1.88
CA THR A 336 -8.79 10.05 2.21
C THR A 336 -7.77 9.66 3.28
N VAL A 337 -6.48 9.96 3.05
CA VAL A 337 -5.39 9.71 4.00
C VAL A 337 -4.41 10.88 4.03
N LEU A 338 -4.27 11.50 5.20
CA LEU A 338 -3.31 12.58 5.43
C LEU A 338 -2.29 12.18 6.50
N ALA A 339 -1.01 12.14 6.15
CA ALA A 339 0.08 11.72 7.05
C ALA A 339 1.35 12.59 6.90
N THR A 340 2.21 12.56 7.92
CA THR A 340 3.58 13.11 7.85
C THR A 340 4.62 12.02 7.62
N GLY A 341 4.35 10.77 8.00
CA GLY A 341 5.17 9.61 7.70
C GLY A 341 4.75 8.91 6.41
N ASP A 342 5.17 7.66 6.22
CA ASP A 342 4.84 6.90 5.01
C ASP A 342 3.35 6.54 4.95
N VAL A 343 2.78 6.56 3.74
CA VAL A 343 1.41 6.07 3.48
C VAL A 343 1.50 4.81 2.62
N GLU A 344 1.04 3.69 3.15
CA GLU A 344 0.97 2.41 2.45
C GLU A 344 -0.47 1.90 2.46
N ILE A 345 -1.06 1.76 1.27
CA ILE A 345 -2.42 1.26 1.08
C ILE A 345 -2.33 0.05 0.16
N ASN A 346 -2.87 -1.08 0.61
CA ASN A 346 -2.89 -2.32 -0.14
C ASN A 346 -4.32 -2.86 -0.19
N ASN A 347 -4.91 -2.95 -1.38
CA ASN A 347 -6.26 -3.47 -1.59
C ASN A 347 -6.25 -4.74 -2.44
N VAL A 348 -6.65 -5.85 -1.84
CA VAL A 348 -6.68 -7.17 -2.49
C VAL A 348 -8.10 -7.61 -2.94
N GLY A 349 -9.10 -6.75 -2.76
CA GLY A 349 -10.50 -7.08 -3.04
C GLY A 349 -10.95 -6.84 -4.49
N GLY A 350 -10.12 -6.21 -5.32
CA GLY A 350 -10.44 -5.91 -6.74
C GLY A 350 -11.43 -4.76 -6.96
N GLY A 351 -11.87 -4.09 -5.89
CA GLY A 351 -12.75 -2.92 -5.94
C GLY A 351 -12.06 -1.65 -6.48
N THR A 352 -12.81 -0.55 -6.49
CA THR A 352 -12.30 0.75 -6.95
C THR A 352 -12.05 1.68 -5.77
N ILE A 353 -10.81 2.15 -5.63
CA ILE A 353 -10.47 3.23 -4.71
C ILE A 353 -10.68 4.55 -5.43
N VAL A 354 -11.48 5.42 -4.83
CA VAL A 354 -11.71 6.78 -5.30
C VAL A 354 -10.94 7.72 -4.38
N ALA A 355 -9.99 8.44 -4.96
CA ALA A 355 -9.29 9.52 -4.28
C ALA A 355 -10.29 10.64 -3.98
N GLU A 356 -10.72 10.76 -2.73
CA GLU A 356 -11.55 11.86 -2.25
C GLU A 356 -10.67 12.96 -1.67
N GLN A 357 -10.91 14.20 -2.06
CA GLN A 357 -10.06 15.31 -1.66
C GLN A 357 -10.67 16.10 -0.51
N ILE A 358 -10.02 16.01 0.65
CA ILE A 358 -10.26 16.93 1.77
C ILE A 358 -9.07 17.89 1.84
N GLY A 359 -9.33 19.20 1.75
CA GLY A 359 -8.26 20.20 1.75
C GLY A 359 -7.41 20.27 0.47
N GLY A 360 -7.82 19.58 -0.61
CA GLY A 360 -7.20 19.67 -1.95
C GLY A 360 -6.20 18.58 -2.30
N VAL A 361 -5.98 17.60 -1.41
CA VAL A 361 -5.19 16.38 -1.64
C VAL A 361 -5.93 15.18 -1.01
N ALA A 362 -5.94 14.02 -1.67
CA ALA A 362 -6.58 12.81 -1.15
C ALA A 362 -5.60 11.95 -0.34
N PHE A 363 -4.42 11.70 -0.91
CA PHE A 363 -3.35 10.93 -0.29
C PHE A 363 -2.14 11.83 -0.12
N SER A 364 -1.72 12.08 1.12
CA SER A 364 -0.55 12.93 1.36
C SER A 364 0.42 12.36 2.39
N SER A 365 1.70 12.45 2.05
CA SER A 365 2.82 12.32 2.97
C SER A 365 3.70 13.56 2.89
N SER A 366 3.84 14.31 3.99
CA SER A 366 4.69 15.51 4.03
C SER A 366 6.15 15.24 4.37
N GLY A 367 6.50 14.01 4.78
CA GLY A 367 7.86 13.64 5.20
C GLY A 367 8.33 12.27 4.70
N GLY A 368 7.51 11.53 3.95
CA GLY A 368 7.81 10.19 3.46
C GLY A 368 7.24 9.89 2.07
N ASP A 369 7.04 8.61 1.80
CA ASP A 369 6.57 8.07 0.52
C ASP A 369 5.04 7.81 0.55
N VAL A 370 4.43 7.74 -0.63
CA VAL A 370 3.04 7.27 -0.80
C VAL A 370 3.01 6.09 -1.74
N THR A 371 2.55 4.94 -1.25
CA THR A 371 2.39 3.71 -2.00
C THR A 371 0.96 3.21 -1.95
N ILE A 372 0.34 3.07 -3.12
CA ILE A 372 -1.02 2.53 -3.28
C ILE A 372 -0.93 1.34 -4.21
N ARG A 373 -1.30 0.16 -3.71
CA ARG A 373 -1.41 -1.08 -4.47
C ARG A 373 -2.86 -1.54 -4.41
N THR A 374 -3.47 -1.82 -5.56
CA THR A 374 -4.84 -2.32 -5.63
C THR A 374 -4.99 -3.32 -6.77
N ASP A 375 -5.63 -4.45 -6.51
CA ASP A 375 -6.02 -5.43 -7.54
C ASP A 375 -7.22 -4.95 -8.37
N GLY A 376 -7.63 -3.69 -8.21
CA GLY A 376 -8.72 -3.08 -8.95
C GLY A 376 -8.35 -1.68 -9.43
N ASN A 377 -9.30 -0.76 -9.47
CA ASN A 377 -9.08 0.54 -10.10
C ASN A 377 -8.72 1.63 -9.09
N LEU A 378 -7.90 2.58 -9.52
CA LEU A 378 -7.72 3.87 -8.88
C LEU A 378 -8.40 4.95 -9.74
N THR A 379 -9.25 5.76 -9.12
CA THR A 379 -9.91 6.88 -9.80
C THR A 379 -9.99 8.08 -8.86
N ARG A 380 -10.53 9.19 -9.34
CA ARG A 380 -10.71 10.43 -8.58
C ARG A 380 -12.17 10.88 -8.59
N GLN A 381 -12.62 11.47 -7.50
CA GLN A 381 -13.88 12.22 -7.46
C GLN A 381 -13.58 13.73 -7.55
N GLY A 382 -14.29 14.44 -8.43
CA GLY A 382 -14.21 15.91 -8.51
C GLY A 382 -13.10 16.50 -9.39
N GLY A 383 -12.81 17.79 -9.18
CA GLY A 383 -11.98 18.63 -10.05
C GLY A 383 -10.82 19.34 -9.35
N GLY A 384 -10.38 18.83 -8.20
CA GLY A 384 -9.35 19.47 -7.40
C GLY A 384 -7.93 19.33 -7.95
N THR A 385 -6.95 19.81 -7.18
CA THR A 385 -5.62 20.14 -7.70
C THR A 385 -4.65 18.97 -7.74
N THR A 386 -4.63 18.09 -6.73
CA THR A 386 -3.68 16.96 -6.64
C THR A 386 -4.37 15.79 -5.95
N GLU A 387 -4.22 14.57 -6.44
CA GLU A 387 -4.80 13.39 -5.77
C GLU A 387 -3.76 12.73 -4.84
N VAL A 388 -2.51 12.62 -5.27
CA VAL A 388 -1.42 12.03 -4.47
C VAL A 388 -0.25 13.00 -4.36
N SER A 389 0.21 13.26 -3.14
CA SER A 389 1.41 14.08 -2.88
C SER A 389 2.33 13.40 -1.86
N ALA A 390 3.58 13.18 -2.25
CA ALA A 390 4.63 12.68 -1.37
C ALA A 390 5.80 13.65 -1.32
N ALA A 391 6.51 13.70 -0.19
CA ALA A 391 7.81 14.37 -0.11
C ALA A 391 8.91 13.54 -0.81
N GLY A 392 8.79 12.21 -0.76
CA GLY A 392 9.63 11.26 -1.49
C GLY A 392 8.94 10.70 -2.74
N ALA A 393 8.88 9.38 -2.84
CA ALA A 393 8.36 8.65 -3.98
C ALA A 393 6.82 8.48 -3.95
N VAL A 394 6.22 8.46 -5.13
CA VAL A 394 4.82 8.05 -5.36
C VAL A 394 4.81 6.75 -6.16
N THR A 395 4.25 5.69 -5.59
CA THR A 395 4.08 4.39 -6.25
C THR A 395 2.60 4.04 -6.36
N LEU A 396 2.09 3.94 -7.59
CA LEU A 396 0.70 3.55 -7.87
C LEU A 396 0.68 2.27 -8.70
N VAL A 397 0.12 1.21 -8.12
CA VAL A 397 -0.08 -0.10 -8.78
C VAL A 397 -1.58 -0.38 -8.78
N ALA A 398 -2.17 -0.50 -9.97
CA ALA A 398 -3.62 -0.70 -10.11
C ALA A 398 -3.94 -1.45 -11.42
N ASP A 399 -5.13 -2.03 -11.54
CA ASP A 399 -5.63 -2.48 -12.84
C ASP A 399 -5.78 -1.30 -13.80
N ASN A 400 -6.32 -0.17 -13.32
CA ASN A 400 -6.45 1.06 -14.09
C ASN A 400 -6.21 2.28 -13.19
N ILE A 401 -5.63 3.34 -13.76
CA ILE A 401 -5.49 4.66 -13.11
C ILE A 401 -6.26 5.67 -13.95
N LEU A 402 -7.50 5.94 -13.54
CA LEU A 402 -8.49 6.67 -14.32
C LEU A 402 -8.70 8.10 -13.78
N GLY A 403 -9.08 9.02 -14.67
CA GLY A 403 -9.40 10.39 -14.28
C GLY A 403 -9.41 11.39 -15.42
N SER A 404 -9.73 12.65 -15.08
CA SER A 404 -9.60 13.81 -15.95
C SER A 404 -8.42 14.70 -15.56
N PRO A 405 -7.22 14.37 -16.04
CA PRO A 405 -6.31 13.31 -15.56
C PRO A 405 -6.19 13.16 -14.02
N TYR A 406 -5.61 12.04 -13.57
CA TYR A 406 -5.22 11.78 -12.17
C TYR A 406 -3.89 12.46 -11.86
N ARG A 407 -3.73 13.16 -10.74
CA ARG A 407 -2.63 14.09 -10.52
C ARG A 407 -1.75 13.65 -9.36
N VAL A 408 -0.45 13.60 -9.62
CA VAL A 408 0.56 13.11 -8.68
C VAL A 408 1.68 14.12 -8.49
N GLN A 409 2.26 14.16 -7.30
CA GLN A 409 3.42 14.97 -6.98
C GLN A 409 4.38 14.16 -6.08
N GLY A 410 5.63 14.02 -6.49
CA GLY A 410 6.70 13.35 -5.75
C GLY A 410 8.05 13.59 -6.40
N SER A 411 9.15 13.26 -5.72
CA SER A 411 10.50 13.32 -6.28
C SER A 411 10.76 12.20 -7.29
N GLU A 412 10.12 11.04 -7.08
CA GLU A 412 10.12 9.88 -7.96
C GLU A 412 8.66 9.44 -8.19
N VAL A 413 8.32 8.99 -9.40
CA VAL A 413 6.95 8.55 -9.74
C VAL A 413 6.98 7.20 -10.43
N LEU A 414 6.34 6.20 -9.84
CA LEU A 414 6.24 4.84 -10.34
C LEU A 414 4.76 4.48 -10.57
N LEU A 415 4.42 4.14 -11.80
CA LEU A 415 3.05 3.86 -12.23
C LEU A 415 3.00 2.50 -12.92
N ASP A 416 2.18 1.58 -12.40
CA ASP A 416 2.09 0.21 -12.92
C ASP A 416 0.62 -0.20 -13.12
N ILE A 417 0.29 -0.53 -14.37
CA ILE A 417 -0.99 -1.13 -14.77
C ILE A 417 -0.82 -2.43 -15.58
N SER A 418 0.31 -3.12 -15.37
CA SER A 418 0.71 -4.29 -16.16
C SER A 418 0.00 -5.59 -15.80
N ALA A 419 -0.71 -5.62 -14.66
CA ALA A 419 -1.43 -6.80 -14.17
C ALA A 419 -2.52 -7.27 -15.15
N VAL A 420 -3.20 -6.33 -15.82
CA VAL A 420 -4.31 -6.60 -16.74
C VAL A 420 -4.00 -6.09 -18.15
N ASN A 421 -4.28 -6.92 -19.15
CA ASN A 421 -4.07 -6.55 -20.55
C ASN A 421 -5.10 -5.51 -21.01
N GLY A 422 -4.64 -4.49 -21.74
CA GLY A 422 -5.53 -3.46 -22.29
C GLY A 422 -5.99 -2.41 -21.28
N SER A 423 -5.36 -2.36 -20.10
CA SER A 423 -5.62 -1.37 -19.06
C SER A 423 -5.36 0.07 -19.49
N SER A 424 -5.87 1.03 -18.72
CA SER A 424 -5.76 2.46 -18.99
C SER A 424 -5.16 3.25 -17.83
N MET A 425 -4.27 4.19 -18.16
CA MET A 425 -3.65 5.14 -17.25
C MET A 425 -3.69 6.55 -17.86
N ASN A 426 -4.17 7.52 -17.10
CA ASN A 426 -4.16 8.93 -17.49
C ASN A 426 -3.72 9.82 -16.31
N VAL A 427 -2.44 10.22 -16.31
CA VAL A 427 -1.79 10.88 -15.16
C VAL A 427 -1.14 12.22 -15.56
N ASP A 428 -1.29 13.22 -14.69
CA ASP A 428 -0.60 14.51 -14.71
C ASP A 428 0.42 14.55 -13.56
N ILE A 429 1.69 14.77 -13.86
CA ILE A 429 2.75 14.94 -12.85
C ILE A 429 2.94 16.44 -12.56
N GLN A 430 2.85 16.82 -11.28
CA GLN A 430 2.97 18.19 -10.79
C GLN A 430 4.31 18.46 -10.08
N GLY A 431 4.68 19.75 -10.01
CA GLY A 431 5.84 20.23 -9.25
C GLY A 431 7.05 20.57 -10.13
N SER A 432 8.23 20.71 -9.50
CA SER A 432 9.49 20.54 -10.23
C SER A 432 9.50 19.14 -10.82
N ALA A 433 10.01 18.97 -12.05
CA ALA A 433 10.08 17.67 -12.69
C ALA A 433 10.68 16.63 -11.72
N PRO A 434 10.04 15.46 -11.53
CA PRO A 434 10.64 14.40 -10.73
C PRO A 434 12.01 14.04 -11.31
N SER A 435 12.92 13.54 -10.48
CA SER A 435 14.18 12.99 -10.99
C SER A 435 13.93 11.70 -11.78
N PHE A 436 12.87 10.96 -11.45
CA PHE A 436 12.57 9.65 -12.05
C PHE A 436 11.08 9.44 -12.37
N LEU A 437 10.81 8.82 -13.52
CA LEU A 437 9.50 8.32 -13.93
C LEU A 437 9.59 6.87 -14.43
N SER A 438 8.86 5.95 -13.80
CA SER A 438 8.62 4.60 -14.33
C SER A 438 7.16 4.42 -14.71
N VAL A 439 6.93 3.88 -15.91
CA VAL A 439 5.60 3.43 -16.36
C VAL A 439 5.65 1.97 -16.81
N ALA A 440 4.70 1.17 -16.35
CA ALA A 440 4.55 -0.23 -16.73
C ALA A 440 3.14 -0.53 -17.21
N GLY A 441 3.03 -1.30 -18.30
CA GLY A 441 1.74 -1.71 -18.86
C GLY A 441 1.78 -3.06 -19.56
N ASN A 442 0.64 -3.50 -20.05
CA ASN A 442 0.46 -4.75 -20.78
C ASN A 442 -0.51 -4.50 -21.94
N ASP A 443 0.02 -4.14 -23.11
CA ASP A 443 -0.75 -3.59 -24.24
C ASP A 443 -1.75 -2.50 -23.81
N SER A 444 -1.34 -1.65 -22.87
CA SER A 444 -2.18 -0.66 -22.21
C SER A 444 -2.25 0.67 -22.98
N THR A 445 -3.24 1.51 -22.63
CA THR A 445 -3.25 2.91 -23.03
C THR A 445 -2.75 3.77 -21.86
N ILE A 446 -1.55 4.31 -21.98
CA ILE A 446 -0.90 5.15 -20.98
C ILE A 446 -0.73 6.55 -21.54
N ALA A 447 -1.17 7.56 -20.79
CA ALA A 447 -0.86 8.95 -21.02
C ALA A 447 -0.34 9.56 -19.73
N VAL A 448 0.94 9.97 -19.74
CA VAL A 448 1.57 10.67 -18.61
C VAL A 448 2.02 12.04 -19.09
N ARG A 449 1.40 13.08 -18.57
CA ARG A 449 1.73 14.47 -18.88
C ARG A 449 2.53 15.07 -17.76
N GLU A 450 3.70 15.60 -18.09
CA GLU A 450 4.47 16.41 -17.17
C GLU A 450 4.01 17.86 -17.29
N LEU A 451 3.43 18.42 -16.22
CA LEU A 451 2.88 19.77 -16.28
C LEU A 451 3.95 20.86 -16.46
N ALA A 452 5.18 20.61 -16.00
CA ALA A 452 6.28 21.56 -16.12
C ALA A 452 6.70 21.80 -17.59
N SER A 453 6.82 20.74 -18.39
CA SER A 453 7.10 20.84 -19.84
C SER A 453 5.83 21.02 -20.68
N GLY A 454 4.67 20.62 -20.14
CA GLY A 454 3.40 20.56 -20.86
C GLY A 454 3.33 19.46 -21.91
N ARG A 455 4.32 18.56 -21.97
CA ARG A 455 4.42 17.45 -22.92
C ARG A 455 3.99 16.13 -22.27
N SER A 456 3.70 15.12 -23.10
CA SER A 456 3.17 13.84 -22.64
C SER A 456 3.94 12.67 -23.23
N LEU A 457 4.39 11.77 -22.35
CA LEU A 457 4.70 10.39 -22.72
C LEU A 457 3.38 9.68 -22.99
N THR A 458 3.28 9.01 -24.14
CA THR A 458 2.11 8.19 -24.48
C THR A 458 2.53 6.80 -24.91
N VAL A 459 1.82 5.80 -24.39
CA VAL A 459 1.88 4.42 -24.86
C VAL A 459 0.48 4.00 -25.29
N ILE A 460 0.30 3.55 -26.54
CA ILE A 460 -0.99 3.06 -27.03
C ILE A 460 -0.81 1.62 -27.47
N GLY A 461 -1.32 0.69 -26.66
CA GLY A 461 -1.01 -0.72 -26.80
C GLY A 461 0.46 -0.96 -26.48
N ASN A 462 1.26 -1.15 -27.52
CA ASN A 462 2.70 -1.31 -27.44
C ASN A 462 3.48 -0.14 -28.08
N GLN A 463 2.80 0.80 -28.73
CA GLN A 463 3.47 1.92 -29.41
C GLN A 463 3.82 3.03 -28.43
N VAL A 464 5.10 3.45 -28.40
CA VAL A 464 5.62 4.48 -27.49
C VAL A 464 5.98 5.75 -28.26
N ASP A 465 5.48 6.87 -27.74
CA ASP A 465 5.89 8.22 -28.12
C ASP A 465 6.40 8.95 -26.88
N LEU A 466 7.68 9.31 -26.90
CA LEU A 466 8.37 10.02 -25.83
C LEU A 466 8.90 11.36 -26.36
N PRO A 467 8.22 12.48 -26.07
CA PRO A 467 8.78 13.79 -26.34
C PRO A 467 9.85 14.13 -25.31
N ASP A 468 10.51 15.25 -25.54
CA ASP A 468 11.41 15.86 -24.56
C ASP A 468 10.64 16.25 -23.27
N LEU A 469 10.78 15.45 -22.21
CA LEU A 469 10.29 15.75 -20.86
C LEU A 469 11.39 16.42 -20.01
N GLY A 470 11.01 17.15 -18.97
CA GLY A 470 11.89 17.75 -17.96
C GLY A 470 12.49 16.76 -16.96
N ILE A 471 12.17 15.47 -17.10
CA ILE A 471 12.53 14.37 -16.18
C ILE A 471 13.89 13.79 -16.58
N GLU A 472 14.80 13.62 -15.64
CA GLU A 472 16.17 13.14 -15.89
C GLU A 472 16.17 11.67 -16.30
N GLU A 473 15.39 10.84 -15.61
CA GLU A 473 15.39 9.39 -15.84
C GLU A 473 13.99 8.84 -16.09
N ILE A 474 13.84 8.07 -17.16
CA ILE A 474 12.53 7.54 -17.59
C ILE A 474 12.66 6.06 -17.91
N LEU A 475 11.82 5.23 -17.29
CA LEU A 475 11.67 3.82 -17.63
C LEU A 475 10.27 3.56 -18.19
N VAL A 476 10.20 3.00 -19.39
CA VAL A 476 8.96 2.51 -20.00
C VAL A 476 9.07 0.99 -20.14
N SER A 477 8.11 0.27 -19.56
CA SER A 477 8.04 -1.17 -19.65
C SER A 477 6.69 -1.67 -20.16
N ASN A 478 6.74 -2.74 -20.95
CA ASN A 478 5.56 -3.45 -21.41
C ASN A 478 5.78 -4.96 -21.26
N THR A 479 4.76 -5.67 -20.78
CA THR A 479 4.82 -7.14 -20.64
C THR A 479 5.10 -7.84 -21.97
N ASN A 480 4.55 -7.31 -23.06
CA ASN A 480 4.71 -7.86 -24.40
C ASN A 480 5.83 -7.11 -25.15
N GLY A 481 5.61 -6.74 -26.40
CA GLY A 481 6.57 -5.97 -27.20
C GLY A 481 6.44 -4.47 -26.99
N LEU A 482 7.38 -3.73 -27.58
CA LEU A 482 7.32 -2.27 -27.73
C LEU A 482 7.51 -1.88 -29.20
N VAL A 483 6.80 -0.85 -29.65
CA VAL A 483 6.98 -0.24 -30.96
C VAL A 483 7.39 1.21 -30.73
N LEU A 484 8.67 1.49 -30.92
CA LEU A 484 9.19 2.85 -30.83
C LEU A 484 8.65 3.65 -32.03
N ASN A 485 8.07 4.83 -31.78
CA ASN A 485 7.58 5.71 -32.83
C ASN A 485 8.38 7.02 -32.90
N SER A 486 8.11 8.00 -32.03
CA SER A 486 8.94 9.21 -31.91
C SER A 486 9.53 9.32 -30.52
N LEU A 487 10.87 9.23 -30.44
CA LEU A 487 11.60 9.37 -29.18
C LEU A 487 12.56 10.56 -29.30
N THR A 488 12.49 11.48 -28.34
CA THR A 488 13.45 12.58 -28.19
C THR A 488 14.07 12.52 -26.81
N ILE A 489 15.38 12.31 -26.74
CA ILE A 489 16.14 12.11 -25.51
C ILE A 489 17.23 13.18 -25.44
N ARG A 490 17.13 14.11 -24.50
CA ARG A 490 18.12 15.20 -24.33
C ARG A 490 19.42 14.71 -23.71
N ALA A 491 20.47 15.51 -23.81
CA ALA A 491 21.81 15.18 -23.33
C ALA A 491 21.88 14.90 -21.82
N ASP A 492 20.94 15.45 -21.04
CA ASP A 492 20.80 15.26 -19.60
C ASP A 492 19.81 14.15 -19.21
N GLN A 493 19.32 13.37 -20.18
CA GLN A 493 18.33 12.31 -19.94
C GLN A 493 18.90 10.90 -20.16
N SER A 494 18.47 9.99 -19.29
CA SER A 494 18.64 8.54 -19.45
C SER A 494 17.26 7.87 -19.59
N VAL A 495 17.07 7.11 -20.65
CA VAL A 495 15.79 6.43 -20.93
C VAL A 495 16.00 4.93 -21.06
N GLY A 496 15.20 4.15 -20.32
CA GLY A 496 15.08 2.71 -20.45
C GLY A 496 13.79 2.31 -21.15
N MET A 497 13.88 1.40 -22.12
CA MET A 497 12.73 0.76 -22.78
C MET A 497 12.83 -0.74 -22.59
N LYS A 498 11.83 -1.35 -21.94
CA LYS A 498 11.84 -2.77 -21.55
C LYS A 498 10.63 -3.52 -22.09
N ALA A 499 10.86 -4.47 -23.00
CA ALA A 499 9.88 -5.44 -23.44
C ALA A 499 10.13 -6.78 -22.72
N ILE A 500 9.27 -7.17 -21.77
CA ILE A 500 9.58 -8.29 -20.85
C ILE A 500 9.68 -9.62 -21.63
N THR A 501 8.73 -9.88 -22.53
CA THR A 501 8.68 -11.13 -23.31
C THR A 501 8.72 -10.95 -24.81
N GLY A 502 8.51 -9.71 -25.30
CA GLY A 502 8.40 -9.41 -26.72
C GLY A 502 9.61 -8.70 -27.33
N ASP A 503 9.44 -8.32 -28.59
CA ASP A 503 10.42 -7.55 -29.36
C ASP A 503 10.30 -6.05 -29.07
N ILE A 504 11.40 -5.32 -29.24
CA ILE A 504 11.40 -3.87 -29.42
C ILE A 504 11.57 -3.58 -30.91
N THR A 505 10.58 -2.94 -31.53
CA THR A 505 10.57 -2.65 -32.97
C THR A 505 10.42 -1.17 -33.24
N ALA A 506 10.60 -0.75 -34.48
CA ALA A 506 10.41 0.62 -34.93
C ALA A 506 9.24 0.72 -35.93
N THR A 507 8.65 1.92 -36.07
CA THR A 507 7.79 2.24 -37.21
C THR A 507 8.63 2.67 -38.42
N ALA A 508 8.07 2.61 -39.64
CA ALA A 508 8.77 3.02 -40.87
C ALA A 508 9.17 4.51 -40.90
N THR A 509 8.65 5.33 -39.99
CA THR A 509 8.98 6.75 -39.84
C THR A 509 9.72 7.03 -38.53
N ASN A 510 10.16 5.99 -37.82
CA ASN A 510 10.85 6.13 -36.56
C ASN A 510 12.17 6.89 -36.73
N SER A 511 12.37 7.86 -35.85
CA SER A 511 13.67 8.42 -35.56
C SER A 511 13.79 8.56 -34.04
N VAL A 512 14.75 7.85 -33.45
CA VAL A 512 15.20 8.10 -32.08
C VAL A 512 16.19 9.26 -32.15
N ASN A 513 15.74 10.45 -31.79
CA ASN A 513 16.61 11.60 -31.63
C ASN A 513 17.31 11.50 -30.27
N LEU A 514 18.47 10.84 -30.27
CA LEU A 514 19.23 10.51 -29.08
C LEU A 514 20.42 11.46 -28.92
N ALA A 515 20.33 12.36 -27.94
CA ALA A 515 21.46 13.19 -27.49
C ALA A 515 22.01 12.74 -26.13
N GLY A 516 21.18 12.10 -25.30
CA GLY A 516 21.56 11.51 -24.01
C GLY A 516 21.83 10.02 -24.10
N SER A 517 21.21 9.25 -23.21
CA SER A 517 21.44 7.81 -23.05
C SER A 517 20.16 7.00 -23.23
N LEU A 518 20.24 5.89 -23.97
CA LEU A 518 19.13 4.96 -24.22
C LEU A 518 19.55 3.52 -23.91
N ALA A 519 18.79 2.86 -23.05
CA ALA A 519 18.89 1.43 -22.78
C ALA A 519 17.68 0.69 -23.37
N LEU A 520 17.92 -0.35 -24.16
CA LEU A 520 16.89 -1.21 -24.73
C LEU A 520 17.03 -2.63 -24.17
N GLU A 521 15.99 -3.16 -23.56
CA GLU A 521 15.97 -4.53 -23.03
C GLU A 521 14.76 -5.28 -23.60
N ALA A 522 15.01 -6.37 -24.31
CA ALA A 522 13.95 -7.16 -24.95
C ALA A 522 14.10 -8.64 -24.63
N GLY A 523 12.99 -9.29 -24.23
CA GLY A 523 12.92 -10.75 -24.19
C GLY A 523 13.02 -11.38 -25.59
N GLY A 524 12.63 -10.63 -26.62
CA GLY A 524 12.77 -10.99 -28.04
C GLY A 524 13.92 -10.25 -28.74
N SER A 525 13.71 -9.83 -29.98
CA SER A 525 14.65 -9.06 -30.79
C SER A 525 14.54 -7.55 -30.54
N VAL A 526 15.61 -6.82 -30.84
CA VAL A 526 15.63 -5.35 -30.92
C VAL A 526 15.87 -4.95 -32.39
N GLY A 527 14.89 -4.32 -33.01
CA GLY A 527 14.89 -4.06 -34.46
C GLY A 527 14.66 -5.31 -35.30
N GLN A 528 14.61 -5.11 -36.62
CA GLN A 528 14.53 -6.17 -37.63
C GLN A 528 15.44 -5.80 -38.80
N ASN A 529 15.98 -6.77 -39.56
CA ASN A 529 16.87 -6.49 -40.71
C ASN A 529 16.30 -5.37 -41.63
N LEU A 530 15.07 -5.54 -42.12
CA LEU A 530 14.47 -4.57 -43.04
C LEU A 530 13.86 -3.35 -42.35
N LEU A 531 13.91 -3.28 -41.02
CA LEU A 531 13.37 -2.21 -40.22
C LEU A 531 14.18 -2.06 -38.92
N PRO A 532 15.44 -1.63 -39.01
CA PRO A 532 16.30 -1.43 -37.85
C PRO A 532 15.78 -0.27 -36.98
N ILE A 533 16.28 -0.18 -35.75
CA ILE A 533 16.02 1.00 -34.92
C ILE A 533 16.94 2.13 -35.37
N ASN A 534 16.35 3.22 -35.88
CA ASN A 534 17.09 4.39 -36.34
C ASN A 534 17.47 5.29 -35.17
N VAL A 535 18.76 5.49 -34.94
CA VAL A 535 19.31 6.28 -33.82
C VAL A 535 20.15 7.44 -34.35
N ALA A 536 19.82 8.66 -33.95
CA ALA A 536 20.48 9.87 -34.47
C ALA A 536 21.79 10.23 -33.75
N GLY A 537 22.18 9.50 -32.70
CA GLY A 537 23.47 9.64 -32.02
C GLY A 537 23.43 9.26 -30.55
N GLY A 538 24.27 9.89 -29.71
CA GLY A 538 24.29 9.70 -28.25
C GLY A 538 24.82 8.33 -27.79
N THR A 539 24.44 7.91 -26.58
CA THR A 539 24.90 6.64 -25.98
C THR A 539 23.79 5.60 -25.98
N LEU A 540 24.06 4.43 -26.55
CA LEU A 540 23.14 3.30 -26.63
C LEU A 540 23.71 2.09 -25.89
N ALA A 541 22.85 1.39 -25.15
CA ALA A 541 23.09 0.05 -24.65
C ALA A 541 21.88 -0.84 -24.96
N VAL A 542 22.12 -2.12 -25.29
CA VAL A 542 21.07 -3.06 -25.69
C VAL A 542 21.31 -4.43 -25.06
N ASP A 543 20.26 -5.05 -24.53
CA ASP A 543 20.25 -6.45 -24.14
C ASP A 543 19.03 -7.13 -24.77
N SER A 544 19.30 -8.11 -25.63
CA SER A 544 18.30 -8.77 -26.47
C SER A 544 18.32 -10.28 -26.24
N GLY A 545 17.15 -10.84 -26.00
CA GLY A 545 16.95 -12.29 -25.94
C GLY A 545 17.11 -12.99 -27.29
N ASN A 546 17.15 -12.26 -28.40
CA ASN A 546 17.33 -12.81 -29.75
C ASN A 546 18.30 -11.97 -30.60
N GLN A 547 17.84 -11.15 -31.55
CA GLN A 547 18.69 -10.43 -32.49
C GLN A 547 18.73 -8.92 -32.19
N VAL A 548 19.72 -8.20 -32.71
CA VAL A 548 19.83 -6.74 -32.61
C VAL A 548 20.10 -6.13 -33.99
N PHE A 549 19.30 -5.15 -34.39
CA PHE A 549 19.42 -4.41 -35.65
C PHE A 549 19.28 -2.90 -35.39
N ILE A 550 20.39 -2.17 -35.48
CA ILE A 550 20.47 -0.74 -35.22
C ILE A 550 21.04 -0.02 -36.44
N GLU A 551 20.42 1.11 -36.80
CA GLU A 551 20.92 2.00 -37.86
C GLU A 551 21.21 3.39 -37.26
N GLY A 552 22.48 3.77 -37.23
CA GLY A 552 22.92 5.10 -36.85
C GLY A 552 22.78 6.09 -38.00
N THR A 553 21.96 7.12 -37.82
CA THR A 553 21.63 8.12 -38.85
C THR A 553 22.32 9.48 -38.63
N GLY A 554 22.93 9.67 -37.46
CA GLY A 554 23.72 10.85 -37.13
C GLY A 554 25.21 10.72 -37.45
N PRO A 555 26.01 11.72 -37.05
CA PRO A 555 27.46 11.66 -37.22
C PRO A 555 28.07 10.56 -36.35
N ASP A 556 27.74 10.54 -35.05
CA ASP A 556 28.40 9.63 -34.10
C ASP A 556 27.36 8.86 -33.29
N LEU A 557 27.56 7.56 -33.12
CA LEU A 557 26.80 6.71 -32.19
C LEU A 557 27.78 6.01 -31.24
N THR A 558 27.56 6.15 -29.94
CA THR A 558 28.37 5.48 -28.92
C THR A 558 27.66 4.25 -28.38
N ILE A 559 28.28 3.09 -28.49
CA ILE A 559 27.89 1.88 -27.78
C ILE A 559 28.61 1.87 -26.44
N GLY A 560 27.87 2.11 -25.37
CA GLY A 560 28.46 2.44 -24.07
C GLY A 560 27.70 1.85 -22.88
N THR A 561 27.88 2.50 -21.73
CA THR A 561 27.16 2.15 -20.51
C THR A 561 26.05 3.14 -20.26
N VAL A 562 24.83 2.66 -20.07
CA VAL A 562 23.68 3.47 -19.71
C VAL A 562 23.28 3.14 -18.28
N LEU A 563 23.25 4.18 -17.44
CA LEU A 563 22.78 4.14 -16.07
C LEU A 563 21.43 4.84 -15.99
N PHE A 564 20.48 4.18 -15.33
CA PHE A 564 19.22 4.77 -14.91
C PHE A 564 18.85 4.18 -13.54
N ASP A 565 18.35 5.00 -12.63
CA ASP A 565 17.89 4.57 -11.31
C ASP A 565 16.65 3.68 -11.43
N LYS A 566 16.64 2.68 -10.55
CA LYS A 566 15.49 1.94 -10.02
C LYS A 566 14.41 1.44 -10.99
N ASP A 567 14.60 0.19 -11.44
CA ASP A 567 13.46 -0.73 -11.62
C ASP A 567 12.75 -0.86 -10.25
N PRO A 568 11.40 -0.90 -10.17
CA PRO A 568 10.65 -1.07 -8.91
C PRO A 568 11.12 -2.23 -8.01
N ASN A 569 11.92 -3.17 -8.52
CA ASN A 569 12.48 -4.28 -7.75
C ASN A 569 14.02 -4.24 -7.54
N THR A 570 14.78 -3.30 -8.12
CA THR A 570 16.25 -3.24 -7.98
C THR A 570 16.79 -1.80 -7.89
N PRO A 571 17.64 -1.46 -6.89
CA PRO A 571 18.04 -0.08 -6.59
C PRO A 571 18.76 0.70 -7.71
N GLN A 572 19.46 0.04 -8.63
CA GLN A 572 20.14 0.66 -9.78
C GLN A 572 20.25 -0.36 -10.90
N LYS A 573 19.85 0.01 -12.12
CA LYS A 573 20.04 -0.84 -13.29
C LYS A 573 21.06 -0.22 -14.23
N THR A 574 22.06 -1.02 -14.58
CA THR A 574 23.10 -0.65 -15.52
C THR A 574 23.02 -1.59 -16.70
N LEU A 575 22.92 -1.03 -17.90
CA LEU A 575 23.06 -1.77 -19.15
C LEU A 575 24.36 -1.35 -19.82
N THR A 576 25.15 -2.32 -20.28
CA THR A 576 26.50 -2.06 -20.80
C THR A 576 26.66 -2.75 -22.14
N GLY A 577 26.98 -1.97 -23.17
CA GLY A 577 27.26 -2.48 -24.50
C GLY A 577 26.03 -3.00 -25.23
N VAL A 578 26.25 -3.95 -26.14
CA VAL A 578 25.19 -4.63 -26.88
C VAL A 578 25.34 -6.14 -26.71
N THR A 579 24.31 -6.79 -26.17
CA THR A 579 24.24 -8.24 -26.02
C THR A 579 23.05 -8.83 -26.76
N ALA A 580 23.26 -9.98 -27.39
CA ALA A 580 22.21 -10.70 -28.11
C ALA A 580 22.44 -12.21 -28.09
N ALA A 581 21.35 -13.00 -28.07
CA ALA A 581 21.47 -14.45 -28.21
C ALA A 581 21.81 -14.89 -29.65
N GLY A 582 21.32 -14.14 -30.63
CA GLY A 582 21.53 -14.32 -32.06
C GLY A 582 22.34 -13.17 -32.67
N ASP A 583 22.09 -12.88 -33.94
CA ASP A 583 22.88 -11.91 -34.70
C ASP A 583 22.76 -10.47 -34.17
N ILE A 584 23.88 -9.72 -34.25
CA ILE A 584 23.96 -8.29 -33.99
C ILE A 584 24.40 -7.58 -35.26
N GLU A 585 23.65 -6.59 -35.68
CA GLU A 585 23.96 -5.74 -36.82
C GLU A 585 23.80 -4.27 -36.44
N ILE A 586 24.90 -3.51 -36.55
CA ILE A 586 24.93 -2.08 -36.26
C ILE A 586 25.57 -1.37 -37.47
N ALA A 587 24.78 -0.54 -38.15
CA ALA A 587 25.22 0.17 -39.34
C ALA A 587 25.08 1.68 -39.18
N MET A 588 26.14 2.44 -39.48
CA MET A 588 26.08 3.90 -39.61
C MET A 588 25.87 4.26 -41.08
N THR A 589 24.78 4.98 -41.38
CA THR A 589 24.37 5.38 -42.74
C THR A 589 24.15 6.88 -42.88
N GLY A 590 24.45 7.65 -41.84
CA GLY A 590 24.35 9.11 -41.80
C GLY A 590 25.17 9.81 -42.90
N ALA A 591 24.77 11.03 -43.26
CA ALA A 591 25.45 11.82 -44.28
C ALA A 591 26.71 12.53 -43.69
N GLY A 592 27.89 12.20 -44.21
CA GLY A 592 29.19 12.73 -43.75
C GLY A 592 30.04 11.64 -43.08
N PRO A 593 31.25 11.99 -42.60
CA PRO A 593 32.05 11.02 -41.86
C PRO A 593 31.31 10.59 -40.60
N THR A 594 30.93 9.32 -40.56
CA THR A 594 30.24 8.73 -39.40
C THR A 594 31.23 8.00 -38.49
N GLU A 595 31.01 8.01 -37.19
CA GLU A 595 31.78 7.21 -36.24
C GLU A 595 30.86 6.28 -35.44
N LEU A 596 31.12 4.98 -35.53
CA LEU A 596 30.62 4.03 -34.54
C LEU A 596 31.67 3.92 -33.44
N ILE A 597 31.37 4.50 -32.29
CA ILE A 597 32.26 4.55 -31.13
C ILE A 597 31.88 3.41 -30.19
N GLN A 598 32.83 2.54 -29.90
CA GLN A 598 32.69 1.44 -28.97
C GLN A 598 33.43 1.77 -27.67
N ASP A 599 32.65 1.97 -26.61
CA ASP A 599 33.12 2.17 -25.24
C ASP A 599 32.78 0.95 -24.34
N ALA A 600 32.04 -0.04 -24.86
CA ALA A 600 31.64 -1.25 -24.14
C ALA A 600 31.61 -2.48 -25.07
N ASP A 601 31.45 -3.68 -24.50
CA ASP A 601 31.41 -4.92 -25.27
C ASP A 601 30.23 -4.98 -26.25
N ILE A 602 30.46 -5.60 -27.41
CA ILE A 602 29.39 -5.98 -28.35
C ILE A 602 29.49 -7.49 -28.49
N SER A 603 28.51 -8.24 -27.99
CA SER A 603 28.64 -9.69 -27.81
C SER A 603 27.39 -10.45 -28.22
N SER A 604 27.54 -11.28 -29.25
CA SER A 604 26.58 -12.33 -29.57
C SER A 604 26.97 -13.65 -28.90
N THR A 605 26.05 -14.34 -28.23
CA THR A 605 26.33 -15.64 -27.60
C THR A 605 26.12 -16.85 -28.53
N GLY A 606 25.40 -16.67 -29.62
CA GLY A 606 24.99 -17.76 -30.51
C GLY A 606 24.81 -17.37 -31.98
N GLY A 607 25.15 -16.13 -32.34
CA GLY A 607 25.08 -15.61 -33.69
C GLY A 607 26.35 -14.86 -34.11
N ASN A 608 26.19 -14.08 -35.17
CA ASN A 608 27.25 -13.33 -35.82
C ASN A 608 27.14 -11.84 -35.47
N VAL A 609 28.22 -11.07 -35.68
CA VAL A 609 28.23 -9.62 -35.48
C VAL A 609 28.67 -8.90 -36.74
N ALA A 610 27.92 -7.89 -37.17
CA ALA A 610 28.30 -6.99 -38.25
C ALA A 610 28.31 -5.55 -37.76
N LEU A 611 29.43 -4.87 -37.98
CA LEU A 611 29.61 -3.45 -37.71
C LEU A 611 29.95 -2.75 -39.03
N ALA A 612 29.11 -1.80 -39.43
CA ALA A 612 29.27 -1.06 -40.67
C ALA A 612 29.31 0.46 -40.42
N ALA A 613 30.26 1.18 -41.03
CA ALA A 613 30.31 2.64 -41.01
C ALA A 613 30.50 3.21 -42.43
N VAL A 614 29.39 3.62 -43.06
CA VAL A 614 29.40 4.19 -44.41
C VAL A 614 29.95 5.62 -44.35
N GLU A 615 30.89 5.93 -45.24
CA GLU A 615 31.67 7.17 -45.26
C GLU A 615 32.46 7.45 -43.96
N GLY A 616 32.56 6.46 -43.06
CA GLY A 616 32.95 6.63 -41.66
C GLY A 616 33.96 5.61 -41.13
N SER A 617 34.27 5.68 -39.82
CA SER A 617 35.24 4.81 -39.13
C SER A 617 34.62 4.03 -37.97
N LEU A 618 35.23 2.90 -37.63
CA LEU A 618 34.96 2.13 -36.42
C LEU A 618 36.01 2.51 -35.36
N VAL A 619 35.58 3.12 -34.26
CA VAL A 619 36.43 3.60 -33.18
C VAL A 619 36.20 2.72 -31.96
N GLN A 620 37.23 2.12 -31.39
CA GLN A 620 37.13 1.34 -30.16
C GLN A 620 38.01 1.98 -29.08
N ASN A 621 37.37 2.57 -28.07
CA ASN A 621 38.06 3.08 -26.89
C ASN A 621 38.17 2.00 -25.80
N SER A 622 37.14 1.14 -25.70
CA SER A 622 37.10 0.02 -24.77
C SER A 622 36.15 -1.09 -25.23
N GLY A 623 36.28 -2.24 -24.59
CA GLY A 623 35.48 -3.44 -24.88
C GLY A 623 36.04 -4.29 -26.02
N THR A 624 35.35 -5.38 -26.29
CA THR A 624 35.66 -6.36 -27.34
C THR A 624 34.40 -6.67 -28.15
N VAL A 625 34.56 -6.88 -29.46
CA VAL A 625 33.48 -7.41 -30.31
C VAL A 625 33.56 -8.94 -30.34
N ARG A 626 32.49 -9.64 -29.96
CA ARG A 626 32.42 -11.10 -29.81
C ARG A 626 31.28 -11.68 -30.64
N GLY A 627 31.57 -12.71 -31.43
CA GLY A 627 30.57 -13.44 -32.22
C GLY A 627 31.18 -14.67 -32.88
N ALA A 628 30.36 -15.56 -33.45
CA ALA A 628 30.89 -16.69 -34.22
C ALA A 628 31.63 -16.20 -35.47
N ASP A 629 30.93 -15.42 -36.28
CA ASP A 629 31.53 -14.64 -37.37
C ASP A 629 31.42 -13.14 -37.05
N ILE A 630 32.47 -12.38 -37.35
CA ILE A 630 32.50 -10.92 -37.27
C ILE A 630 32.72 -10.33 -38.67
N ALA A 631 31.88 -9.38 -39.08
CA ALA A 631 32.08 -8.56 -40.26
C ALA A 631 32.34 -7.10 -39.87
N LEU A 632 33.47 -6.56 -40.32
CA LEU A 632 33.81 -5.15 -40.16
C LEU A 632 33.83 -4.46 -41.53
N GLN A 633 33.00 -3.44 -41.68
CA GLN A 633 32.92 -2.64 -42.89
C GLN A 633 33.02 -1.15 -42.56
N ALA A 634 33.94 -0.44 -43.19
CA ALA A 634 34.10 1.01 -42.98
C ALA A 634 34.77 1.64 -44.19
N ASP A 635 34.40 2.87 -44.57
CA ASP A 635 35.15 3.60 -45.61
C ASP A 635 36.43 4.25 -45.04
N GLY A 636 36.44 4.52 -43.74
CA GLY A 636 37.57 4.99 -42.95
C GLY A 636 38.30 3.83 -42.27
N ASN A 637 38.68 4.04 -41.01
CA ASN A 637 39.59 3.16 -40.28
C ASN A 637 38.84 2.20 -39.34
N ALA A 638 39.47 1.07 -39.03
CA ALA A 638 39.16 0.19 -37.90
C ALA A 638 40.47 -0.06 -37.13
N GLY A 639 40.81 0.86 -36.23
CA GLY A 639 42.17 1.01 -35.68
C GLY A 639 43.09 1.81 -36.61
N GLU A 640 44.20 2.35 -36.11
CA GLU A 640 45.03 3.32 -36.82
C GLU A 640 46.53 2.97 -36.77
N PHE A 641 47.22 3.11 -37.91
CA PHE A 641 48.66 2.93 -38.03
C PHE A 641 49.31 4.04 -38.85
N ASP A 642 50.22 4.81 -38.24
CA ASP A 642 50.79 6.00 -38.90
C ASP A 642 51.97 5.72 -39.87
N GLY A 643 52.19 4.45 -40.23
CA GLY A 643 53.36 4.01 -40.99
C GLY A 643 54.57 3.62 -40.12
N THR A 644 54.57 3.96 -38.83
CA THR A 644 55.67 3.65 -37.89
C THR A 644 55.22 2.97 -36.61
N THR A 645 54.09 3.40 -36.03
CA THR A 645 53.55 2.91 -34.76
C THR A 645 52.06 2.68 -34.85
N VAL A 646 51.59 1.66 -34.11
CA VAL A 646 50.15 1.42 -33.95
C VAL A 646 49.61 2.46 -32.96
N LEU A 647 48.65 3.25 -33.41
CA LEU A 647 48.02 4.30 -32.61
C LEU A 647 46.78 3.78 -31.88
N SER A 648 46.02 2.88 -32.51
CA SER A 648 44.88 2.19 -31.91
C SER A 648 44.70 0.79 -32.52
N GLU A 649 44.19 -0.15 -31.73
CA GLU A 649 43.81 -1.50 -32.16
C GLU A 649 42.30 -1.69 -32.01
N PHE A 650 41.71 -2.51 -32.86
CA PHE A 650 40.31 -2.94 -32.79
C PHE A 650 40.25 -4.41 -32.36
N SER A 651 39.73 -4.65 -31.16
CA SER A 651 39.74 -5.96 -30.50
C SER A 651 38.51 -6.78 -30.88
N VAL A 652 38.76 -8.02 -31.31
CA VAL A 652 37.74 -8.99 -31.71
C VAL A 652 37.99 -10.36 -31.07
N GLU A 653 36.92 -11.13 -30.88
CA GLU A 653 36.95 -12.55 -30.55
C GLU A 653 35.93 -13.27 -31.45
N ALA A 654 36.43 -13.93 -32.50
CA ALA A 654 35.61 -14.70 -33.44
C ALA A 654 36.34 -15.89 -34.03
N ASP A 655 35.56 -16.84 -34.56
CA ASP A 655 36.09 -17.94 -35.37
C ASP A 655 36.43 -17.43 -36.78
N ARG A 656 35.60 -16.53 -37.33
CA ARG A 656 35.74 -15.99 -38.68
C ARG A 656 35.62 -14.47 -38.70
N LEU A 657 36.48 -13.82 -39.46
CA LEU A 657 36.52 -12.37 -39.63
C LEU A 657 36.43 -11.99 -41.10
N VAL A 658 35.55 -11.05 -41.43
CA VAL A 658 35.41 -10.45 -42.76
C VAL A 658 35.80 -8.98 -42.66
N LEU A 659 36.71 -8.53 -43.55
CA LEU A 659 37.26 -7.17 -43.55
C LEU A 659 36.97 -6.47 -44.88
N ASN A 660 36.26 -5.34 -44.79
CA ASN A 660 36.02 -4.42 -45.90
C ASN A 660 36.25 -2.98 -45.43
N ILE A 661 37.51 -2.56 -45.33
CA ILE A 661 37.91 -1.31 -44.70
C ILE A 661 38.57 -0.39 -45.75
N GLY A 662 38.11 0.85 -45.91
CA GLY A 662 38.67 1.78 -46.89
C GLY A 662 39.98 2.44 -46.43
N GLY A 663 40.18 2.58 -45.13
CA GLY A 663 41.41 3.05 -44.49
C GLY A 663 42.22 1.91 -43.87
N ASP A 664 42.77 2.15 -42.69
CA ASP A 664 43.58 1.19 -41.94
C ASP A 664 42.69 0.16 -41.23
N ALA A 665 43.10 -1.11 -41.21
CA ALA A 665 42.53 -2.11 -40.33
C ALA A 665 43.63 -2.68 -39.42
N VAL A 666 43.56 -2.34 -38.12
CA VAL A 666 44.48 -2.81 -37.09
C VAL A 666 43.71 -3.66 -36.09
N ILE A 667 43.67 -4.97 -36.33
CA ILE A 667 42.83 -5.93 -35.61
C ILE A 667 43.66 -6.76 -34.63
N ASN A 668 43.11 -6.95 -33.43
CA ASN A 668 43.70 -7.79 -32.40
C ASN A 668 42.71 -8.86 -31.93
N GLN A 669 43.11 -10.13 -31.98
CA GLN A 669 42.44 -11.24 -31.31
C GLN A 669 43.31 -11.81 -30.19
N SER A 670 42.74 -11.88 -28.99
CA SER A 670 43.46 -12.30 -27.78
C SER A 670 43.31 -13.79 -27.44
N THR A 671 42.27 -14.44 -27.94
CA THR A 671 41.93 -15.84 -27.63
C THR A 671 41.38 -16.57 -28.84
N GLY A 672 41.71 -17.87 -28.99
CA GLY A 672 41.16 -18.73 -30.03
C GLY A 672 41.82 -18.59 -31.40
N ASP A 673 41.51 -19.52 -32.29
CA ASP A 673 41.92 -19.46 -33.69
C ASP A 673 41.10 -18.39 -34.43
N LEU A 674 41.67 -17.82 -35.50
CA LEU A 674 41.01 -16.80 -36.32
C LEU A 674 41.14 -17.16 -37.80
N ALA A 675 40.01 -17.21 -38.52
CA ALA A 675 40.01 -17.30 -39.97
C ALA A 675 39.58 -15.97 -40.61
N ILE A 676 40.44 -15.33 -41.40
CA ILE A 676 40.03 -14.22 -42.26
C ILE A 676 39.36 -14.78 -43.51
N THR A 677 38.13 -14.37 -43.81
CA THR A 677 37.28 -15.06 -44.79
C THR A 677 36.62 -14.10 -45.77
N GLN A 678 36.24 -14.63 -46.93
CA GLN A 678 35.76 -13.81 -48.06
C GLN A 678 34.37 -13.21 -47.82
N GLN A 679 33.50 -13.94 -47.12
CA GLN A 679 32.13 -13.51 -46.87
C GLN A 679 31.54 -14.19 -45.64
N THR A 680 30.59 -13.51 -45.02
CA THR A 680 29.69 -14.08 -44.00
C THR A 680 28.29 -13.50 -44.17
N THR A 681 27.30 -14.11 -43.51
CA THR A 681 25.94 -13.62 -43.46
C THR A 681 25.59 -13.28 -42.01
N VAL A 682 25.20 -12.03 -41.78
CA VAL A 682 24.75 -11.56 -40.47
C VAL A 682 23.38 -10.97 -40.66
N GLY A 683 22.39 -11.39 -39.87
CA GLY A 683 21.07 -10.79 -39.90
C GLY A 683 20.27 -11.04 -41.18
N GLY A 684 20.79 -11.83 -42.13
CA GLY A 684 20.23 -12.02 -43.48
C GLY A 684 21.00 -11.27 -44.58
N ASP A 685 21.91 -10.37 -44.20
CA ASP A 685 22.71 -9.57 -45.10
C ASP A 685 24.09 -10.20 -45.34
N VAL A 686 24.56 -10.12 -46.58
CA VAL A 686 25.83 -10.73 -46.98
C VAL A 686 26.94 -9.68 -46.95
N TYR A 687 27.86 -9.86 -46.03
CA TYR A 687 29.06 -9.04 -45.90
C TYR A 687 30.19 -9.68 -46.68
N THR A 688 30.80 -8.92 -47.59
CA THR A 688 31.90 -9.39 -48.45
C THR A 688 33.17 -8.63 -48.12
N GLY A 689 34.24 -9.35 -47.81
CA GLY A 689 35.54 -8.77 -47.55
C GLY A 689 36.22 -8.36 -48.85
N THR A 690 36.85 -7.19 -48.87
CA THR A 690 37.72 -6.77 -49.99
C THR A 690 39.15 -6.46 -49.53
N GLY A 691 39.41 -6.57 -48.22
CA GLY A 691 40.67 -6.19 -47.61
C GLY A 691 40.64 -4.77 -47.06
N THR A 692 41.76 -4.05 -47.18
CA THR A 692 41.95 -2.68 -46.70
C THR A 692 42.42 -1.75 -47.81
N GLY A 693 41.91 -0.52 -47.84
CA GLY A 693 42.46 0.54 -48.70
C GLY A 693 43.71 1.22 -48.12
N GLY A 694 43.92 1.13 -46.80
CA GLY A 694 45.11 1.55 -46.07
C GLY A 694 45.98 0.37 -45.60
N ASP A 695 46.63 0.52 -44.45
CA ASP A 695 47.46 -0.52 -43.83
C ASP A 695 46.60 -1.65 -43.23
N LEU A 696 47.07 -2.90 -43.35
CA LEU A 696 46.44 -4.07 -42.73
C LEU A 696 47.36 -4.68 -41.68
N ARG A 697 46.89 -4.76 -40.45
CA ARG A 697 47.57 -5.44 -39.35
C ARG A 697 46.58 -6.34 -38.63
N VAL A 698 46.81 -7.65 -38.66
CA VAL A 698 46.01 -8.60 -37.88
C VAL A 698 46.95 -9.37 -36.98
N ARG A 699 46.71 -9.27 -35.67
CA ARG A 699 47.45 -10.01 -34.65
C ARG A 699 46.52 -11.04 -34.02
N ASN A 700 46.80 -12.33 -34.19
CA ASN A 700 46.13 -13.38 -33.43
C ASN A 700 47.10 -13.94 -32.38
N SER A 701 46.95 -13.47 -31.14
CA SER A 701 47.72 -14.01 -30.01
C SER A 701 47.08 -15.26 -29.38
N GLY A 702 45.86 -15.59 -29.77
CA GLY A 702 45.04 -16.62 -29.14
C GLY A 702 45.16 -18.03 -29.72
N GLY A 703 45.72 -18.17 -30.92
CA GLY A 703 45.72 -19.41 -31.68
C GLY A 703 46.31 -19.25 -33.09
N ASP A 704 45.88 -20.12 -34.00
CA ASP A 704 46.30 -20.08 -35.40
C ASP A 704 45.57 -18.95 -36.16
N LEU A 705 46.28 -18.29 -37.07
CA LEU A 705 45.71 -17.34 -38.03
C LEU A 705 45.62 -18.00 -39.41
N THR A 706 44.40 -18.21 -39.89
CA THR A 706 44.11 -18.76 -41.23
C THR A 706 43.59 -17.66 -42.14
N VAL A 707 44.00 -17.67 -43.42
CA VAL A 707 43.51 -16.74 -44.44
C VAL A 707 42.84 -17.53 -45.55
N ASP A 708 41.51 -17.49 -45.55
CA ASP A 708 40.60 -18.12 -46.51
C ASP A 708 39.92 -17.08 -47.42
N ALA A 709 40.57 -15.93 -47.61
CA ALA A 709 40.09 -14.80 -48.40
C ALA A 709 41.18 -14.26 -49.32
N ASP A 710 40.77 -13.63 -50.42
CA ASP A 710 41.67 -12.79 -51.22
C ASP A 710 41.80 -11.42 -50.51
N ILE A 711 42.88 -11.26 -49.72
CA ILE A 711 43.13 -10.03 -48.99
C ILE A 711 43.97 -9.07 -49.84
N VAL A 712 43.46 -7.86 -50.04
CA VAL A 712 44.20 -6.72 -50.60
C VAL A 712 44.52 -5.73 -49.48
N ALA A 713 45.73 -5.19 -49.45
CA ALA A 713 46.08 -4.06 -48.59
C ALA A 713 46.64 -2.95 -49.47
N GLY A 714 46.11 -1.73 -49.35
CA GLY A 714 46.61 -0.57 -50.08
C GLY A 714 47.94 -0.04 -49.51
N GLY A 715 48.19 -0.29 -48.22
CA GLY A 715 49.44 -0.01 -47.50
C GLY A 715 50.28 -1.25 -47.20
N ASN A 716 50.94 -1.24 -46.05
CA ASN A 716 51.68 -2.38 -45.52
C ASN A 716 50.71 -3.42 -44.95
N ALA A 717 51.05 -4.69 -45.14
CA ALA A 717 50.34 -5.80 -44.53
C ALA A 717 51.24 -6.52 -43.50
N ALA A 718 50.69 -6.80 -42.32
CA ALA A 718 51.29 -7.67 -41.31
C ALA A 718 50.22 -8.60 -40.73
N LEU A 719 50.45 -9.90 -40.88
CA LEU A 719 49.63 -10.96 -40.29
C LEU A 719 50.52 -11.69 -39.30
N ILE A 720 50.19 -11.61 -38.01
CA ILE A 720 51.06 -11.98 -36.88
C ILE A 720 50.42 -13.06 -36.04
#